data_AF-D2V7E3-F1
#
_entry.id   AF-D2V7E3-F1
#
_cell.length_a   1.000
_cell.length_b   1.000
_cell.length_c   1.000
_cell.angle_alpha   90.00
_cell.angle_beta   90.00
_cell.angle_gamma   90.00
#
_symmetry.space_group_name_H-M   'P 1'
#
loop_
_entity.id
_entity.type
_entity.pdbx_description
1 polymer ?
#
loop_
_entity_poly.entity_id
_entity_poly.type
_entity_poly.pdbx_seq_one_letter_code
_entity_poly.pdbx_strand_id
1 'polypeptide(L)'
;MTLRSTCLQIGVVARKVADKYNQFGRMIFGPKVLLVYLFIVNLFIYFDRGVVSGILRALEAKWDLSQTEQGALGSAFMVGYMIFGPIFAQLASKIPMKIVIFVGLVIWSVLTILCGFTSVVTSKTGFYLLAVCRCLVGVGEAAYAPVAPTLLDDVAPAKSRTMYMSFFYLAMPVGVAIGYGVSGVVADYLDWSLVFMGEGILIIPLALLILMVPPSDQYRKDRMEKEDRERLVNENNSLLENNDSNNQIPQTSSESNIVTESDAMSQFGDVEKDKTYNIFQAIYHLFTNSVYVYALLGYTMYTFVIGALAFWGPTLVSKGLHIRMSIASLAFSGISVVTGIVGSMVGGIVLDKIGGSKGMAGSARGLMLCAIFIFLAIPFGYGAFSTSNIPLYFSLLVIAEFFIFCITSPVNVSFLSVVSPNLRNYSMSIQIFVIHAIGDFPSPSAMGAFADYLGGNAGLSKSILFLWTVLVFSVAFFFVGFLIARSKSKIEERSEAFADLKKENYQRAKTELIGIASRKAASLNCCVACSSSLMRNYATFNFNQNEEDDYEKQPGQSPLAAPLEQYNVMQYDSSVTFISGYGQRSFFVGNTRIFGSIFATKKQVFVWDISDPSQITIESLKLAEHLNPTPTLLLVGTGKSIVRLPQEVHEYFRKNGVVIEEMNSVSAVSTFNVLNQEGRDVCCACISLEPVNVKDLVPEKSPVVFLEIRNVLDRRPGGSPLG
;
A
#
# COMPACT_ATOMS: atom_id res chain seq x y z
N MET A 1 -18.35 43.18 21.87
CA MET A 1 -17.27 42.43 22.57
C MET A 1 -17.80 41.27 23.41
N THR A 2 -18.95 41.42 24.10
CA THR A 2 -19.56 40.39 24.96
C THR A 2 -19.93 39.08 24.24
N LEU A 3 -20.59 39.10 23.07
CA LEU A 3 -20.92 37.87 22.33
C LEU A 3 -19.70 37.03 21.91
N ARG A 4 -18.59 37.68 21.54
CA ARG A 4 -17.36 37.00 21.09
C ARG A 4 -16.65 36.32 22.27
N SER A 5 -16.64 36.96 23.43
CA SER A 5 -16.13 36.41 24.69
C SER A 5 -16.95 35.20 25.16
N THR A 6 -18.28 35.31 25.10
CA THR A 6 -19.18 34.20 25.47
C THR A 6 -19.03 33.01 24.52
N CYS A 7 -18.94 33.23 23.19
CA CYS A 7 -18.66 32.15 22.23
C CYS A 7 -17.29 31.49 22.45
N LEU A 8 -16.27 32.28 22.80
CA LEU A 8 -14.94 31.76 23.13
C LEU A 8 -14.97 30.89 24.39
N GLN A 9 -15.64 31.33 25.46
CA GLN A 9 -15.78 30.53 26.68
C GLN A 9 -16.61 29.26 26.47
N ILE A 10 -17.73 29.33 25.73
CA ILE A 10 -18.52 28.15 25.34
C ILE A 10 -17.65 27.18 24.53
N GLY A 11 -16.84 27.68 23.59
CA GLY A 11 -15.91 26.86 22.79
C GLY A 11 -14.77 26.22 23.59
N VAL A 12 -14.33 26.83 24.70
CA VAL A 12 -13.33 26.24 25.61
C VAL A 12 -13.96 25.15 26.47
N VAL A 13 -15.16 25.39 27.02
CA VAL A 13 -15.90 24.39 27.81
C VAL A 13 -16.27 23.19 26.93
N ALA A 14 -16.78 23.43 25.72
CA ALA A 14 -17.11 22.38 24.76
C ALA A 14 -15.89 21.52 24.40
N ARG A 15 -14.71 22.12 24.22
CA ARG A 15 -13.45 21.39 24.00
C ARG A 15 -13.06 20.52 25.19
N LYS A 16 -13.08 21.06 26.41
CA LYS A 16 -12.77 20.26 27.61
C LYS A 16 -13.72 19.09 27.82
N VAL A 17 -15.02 19.28 27.54
CA VAL A 17 -16.02 18.21 27.61
C VAL A 17 -15.74 17.16 26.53
N ALA A 18 -15.44 17.59 25.30
CA ALA A 18 -15.08 16.68 24.21
C ALA A 18 -13.81 15.88 24.51
N ASP A 19 -12.78 16.51 25.10
CA ASP A 19 -11.53 15.84 25.46
C ASP A 19 -11.75 14.76 26.54
N LYS A 20 -12.55 15.09 27.57
CA LYS A 20 -12.91 14.14 28.64
C LYS A 20 -13.77 12.98 28.10
N TYR A 21 -14.70 13.28 27.19
CA TYR A 21 -15.51 12.28 26.50
C TYR A 21 -14.65 11.35 25.64
N ASN A 22 -13.74 11.92 24.85
CA ASN A 22 -12.81 11.14 24.02
C ASN A 22 -11.87 10.29 24.88
N GLN A 23 -11.40 10.80 26.01
CA GLN A 23 -10.60 10.04 26.97
C GLN A 23 -11.36 8.85 27.55
N PHE A 24 -12.63 9.04 27.90
CA PHE A 24 -13.49 7.95 28.34
C PHE A 24 -13.73 6.92 27.23
N GLY A 25 -14.00 7.39 26.01
CA GLY A 25 -14.12 6.57 24.82
C GLY A 25 -12.88 5.71 24.57
N ARG A 26 -11.67 6.26 24.75
CA ARG A 26 -10.40 5.51 24.60
C ARG A 26 -10.24 4.38 25.62
N MET A 27 -10.72 4.56 26.85
CA MET A 27 -10.66 3.50 27.87
C MET A 27 -11.55 2.32 27.51
N ILE A 28 -12.68 2.57 26.84
CA ILE A 28 -13.63 1.53 26.42
C ILE A 28 -13.22 0.93 25.08
N PHE A 29 -12.95 1.75 24.08
CA PHE A 29 -12.66 1.35 22.69
C PHE A 29 -11.15 1.26 22.42
N GLY A 30 -10.48 0.35 23.12
CA GLY A 30 -9.15 -0.09 22.69
C GLY A 30 -9.21 -0.81 21.32
N PRO A 31 -8.06 -1.06 20.66
CA PRO A 31 -8.02 -1.67 19.33
C PRO A 31 -8.80 -2.98 19.20
N LYS A 32 -8.73 -3.84 20.22
CA LYS A 32 -9.47 -5.12 20.25
C LYS A 32 -10.97 -4.92 20.39
N VAL A 33 -11.42 -3.99 21.22
CA VAL A 33 -12.86 -3.72 21.43
C VAL A 33 -13.46 -3.10 20.17
N LEU A 34 -12.75 -2.17 19.54
CA LEU A 34 -13.18 -1.59 18.26
C LEU A 34 -13.22 -2.66 17.16
N LEU A 35 -12.23 -3.56 17.08
CA LEU A 35 -12.27 -4.70 16.16
C LEU A 35 -13.52 -5.55 16.37
N VAL A 36 -13.83 -5.93 17.62
CA VAL A 36 -15.02 -6.74 17.93
C VAL A 36 -16.31 -5.99 17.58
N TYR A 37 -16.39 -4.70 17.90
CA TYR A 37 -17.53 -3.86 17.52
C TYR A 37 -17.73 -3.82 16.01
N LEU A 38 -16.68 -3.50 15.25
CA LEU A 38 -16.75 -3.43 13.79
C LEU A 38 -17.06 -4.83 13.22
N PHE A 39 -16.45 -5.89 13.73
CA PHE A 39 -16.78 -7.25 13.34
C PHE A 39 -18.27 -7.57 13.53
N ILE A 40 -18.87 -7.24 14.67
CA ILE A 40 -20.29 -7.50 14.94
C ILE A 40 -21.18 -6.71 13.99
N VAL A 41 -20.89 -5.42 13.75
CA VAL A 41 -21.66 -4.62 12.78
C VAL A 41 -21.54 -5.20 11.37
N ASN A 42 -20.32 -5.57 10.96
CA ASN A 42 -20.09 -6.22 9.67
C ASN A 42 -20.82 -7.57 9.59
N LEU A 43 -20.89 -8.33 10.68
CA LEU A 43 -21.64 -9.58 10.75
C LEU A 43 -23.13 -9.36 10.47
N PHE A 44 -23.73 -8.31 11.06
CA PHE A 44 -25.12 -7.95 10.78
C PHE A 44 -25.34 -7.49 9.32
N ILE A 45 -24.38 -6.79 8.72
CA ILE A 45 -24.48 -6.38 7.30
C ILE A 45 -24.60 -7.62 6.41
N TYR A 46 -23.72 -8.59 6.64
CA TYR A 46 -23.73 -9.81 5.86
C TYR A 46 -24.89 -10.73 6.23
N PHE A 47 -25.37 -10.69 7.48
CA PHE A 47 -26.62 -11.31 7.89
C PHE A 47 -27.81 -10.80 7.06
N ASP A 48 -28.01 -9.48 6.96
CA ASP A 48 -29.09 -8.85 6.18
C ASP A 48 -29.08 -9.31 4.72
N ARG A 49 -27.89 -9.37 4.11
CA ARG A 49 -27.70 -9.87 2.73
C ARG A 49 -28.15 -11.32 2.56
N GLY A 50 -27.99 -12.15 3.59
CA GLY A 50 -28.46 -13.53 3.61
C GLY A 50 -29.96 -13.67 3.83
N VAL A 51 -30.61 -12.73 4.54
CA VAL A 51 -32.01 -12.86 4.96
C VAL A 51 -32.95 -13.13 3.79
N VAL A 52 -32.86 -12.34 2.71
CA VAL A 52 -33.79 -12.40 1.57
C VAL A 52 -33.81 -13.78 0.89
N SER A 53 -32.65 -14.43 0.76
CA SER A 53 -32.55 -15.75 0.11
C SER A 53 -33.31 -16.83 0.90
N GLY A 54 -33.21 -16.81 2.23
CA GLY A 54 -33.86 -17.82 3.08
C GLY A 54 -35.38 -17.61 3.24
N ILE A 55 -35.91 -16.42 2.96
CA ILE A 55 -37.36 -16.14 3.03
C ILE A 55 -38.05 -16.18 1.68
N LEU A 56 -37.33 -16.44 0.58
CA LEU A 56 -37.82 -16.21 -0.78
C LEU A 56 -39.10 -16.98 -1.11
N ARG A 57 -39.22 -18.24 -0.63
CA ARG A 57 -40.45 -19.04 -0.79
C ARG A 57 -41.65 -18.48 -0.04
N ALA A 58 -41.43 -17.88 1.13
CA ALA A 58 -42.51 -17.23 1.88
C ALA A 58 -43.00 -15.97 1.16
N LEU A 59 -42.10 -15.23 0.51
CA LEU A 59 -42.46 -14.08 -0.33
C LEU A 59 -43.21 -14.50 -1.60
N GLU A 60 -42.74 -15.56 -2.28
CA GLU A 60 -43.42 -16.16 -3.44
C GLU A 60 -44.86 -16.57 -3.09
N ALA A 61 -45.05 -17.28 -1.98
CA ALA A 61 -46.36 -17.73 -1.53
C ALA A 61 -47.31 -16.59 -1.14
N LYS A 62 -46.76 -15.46 -0.64
CA LYS A 62 -47.56 -14.32 -0.15
C LYS A 62 -48.06 -13.42 -1.28
N TRP A 63 -47.21 -13.11 -2.24
CA TRP A 63 -47.48 -12.08 -3.26
C TRP A 63 -47.51 -12.60 -4.70
N ASP A 64 -47.45 -13.93 -4.90
CA ASP A 64 -47.47 -14.59 -6.21
C ASP A 64 -46.42 -13.97 -7.16
N LEU A 65 -45.15 -14.09 -6.73
CA LEU A 65 -44.02 -13.42 -7.37
C LEU A 65 -43.46 -14.26 -8.53
N SER A 66 -43.20 -13.62 -9.66
CA SER A 66 -42.42 -14.23 -10.74
C SER A 66 -40.95 -14.41 -10.34
N GLN A 67 -40.20 -15.24 -11.09
CA GLN A 67 -38.78 -15.42 -10.79
C GLN A 67 -37.97 -14.13 -11.06
N THR A 68 -38.39 -13.35 -12.05
CA THR A 68 -37.83 -12.03 -12.35
C THR A 68 -37.99 -11.09 -11.16
N GLU A 69 -39.18 -11.03 -10.56
CA GLU A 69 -39.46 -10.18 -9.40
C GLU A 69 -38.64 -10.60 -8.18
N GLN A 70 -38.58 -11.91 -7.91
CA GLN A 70 -37.74 -12.48 -6.87
C GLN A 70 -36.26 -12.12 -7.06
N GLY A 71 -35.73 -12.29 -8.28
CA GLY A 71 -34.35 -11.93 -8.63
C GLY A 71 -34.07 -10.42 -8.49
N ALA A 72 -35.03 -9.58 -8.90
CA ALA A 72 -34.94 -8.13 -8.76
C ALA A 72 -34.80 -7.69 -7.30
N LEU A 73 -35.46 -8.39 -6.37
CA LEU A 73 -35.32 -8.12 -4.94
C LEU A 73 -33.90 -8.40 -4.42
N GLY A 74 -33.26 -9.46 -4.92
CA GLY A 74 -31.86 -9.78 -4.61
C GLY A 74 -30.89 -8.70 -5.11
N SER A 75 -31.18 -8.11 -6.26
CA SER A 75 -30.39 -7.02 -6.84
C SER A 75 -30.68 -5.64 -6.20
N ALA A 76 -31.87 -5.43 -5.63
CA ALA A 76 -32.36 -4.11 -5.23
C ALA A 76 -31.43 -3.37 -4.26
N PHE A 77 -30.90 -4.06 -3.24
CA PHE A 77 -30.04 -3.42 -2.23
C PHE A 77 -28.74 -2.87 -2.83
N MET A 78 -28.19 -3.56 -3.83
CA MET A 78 -26.90 -3.23 -4.40
C MET A 78 -26.94 -1.91 -5.20
N VAL A 79 -28.10 -1.51 -5.71
CA VAL A 79 -28.29 -0.23 -6.42
C VAL A 79 -27.94 0.94 -5.51
N GLY A 80 -28.56 1.00 -4.32
CA GLY A 80 -28.27 2.03 -3.33
C GLY A 80 -26.82 1.97 -2.87
N TYR A 81 -26.31 0.75 -2.67
CA TYR A 81 -24.95 0.52 -2.22
C TYR A 81 -23.88 1.06 -3.19
N MET A 82 -24.00 0.74 -4.49
CA MET A 82 -23.04 1.13 -5.51
C MET A 82 -23.02 2.63 -5.79
N ILE A 83 -24.19 3.29 -5.74
CA ILE A 83 -24.29 4.73 -5.99
C ILE A 83 -23.73 5.53 -4.81
N PHE A 84 -24.08 5.15 -3.58
CA PHE A 84 -23.74 5.95 -2.40
C PHE A 84 -22.41 5.56 -1.74
N GLY A 85 -21.85 4.39 -2.02
CA GLY A 85 -20.55 3.95 -1.48
C GLY A 85 -19.42 4.96 -1.73
N PRO A 86 -19.16 5.39 -2.99
CA PRO A 86 -18.16 6.41 -3.28
C PRO A 86 -18.45 7.76 -2.60
N ILE A 87 -19.72 8.13 -2.48
CA ILE A 87 -20.15 9.39 -1.84
C ILE A 87 -19.80 9.38 -0.36
N PHE A 88 -20.13 8.30 0.35
CA PHE A 88 -19.81 8.17 1.78
C PHE A 88 -18.31 7.99 2.03
N ALA A 89 -17.59 7.28 1.15
CA ALA A 89 -16.13 7.21 1.22
C ALA A 89 -15.49 8.61 1.11
N GLN A 90 -15.98 9.45 0.20
CA GLN A 90 -15.51 10.83 0.09
C GLN A 90 -15.94 11.67 1.30
N LEU A 91 -17.15 11.48 1.81
CA LEU A 91 -17.66 12.20 2.97
C LEU A 91 -16.84 11.89 4.23
N ALA A 92 -16.41 10.64 4.42
CA ALA A 92 -15.55 10.21 5.52
C ALA A 92 -14.15 10.86 5.54
N SER A 93 -13.71 11.47 4.43
CA SER A 93 -12.50 12.29 4.40
C SER A 93 -12.70 13.71 4.97
N LYS A 94 -13.95 14.19 5.04
CA LYS A 94 -14.30 15.57 5.44
C LYS A 94 -14.94 15.65 6.81
N ILE A 95 -15.69 14.62 7.21
CA ILE A 95 -16.36 14.55 8.53
C ILE A 95 -15.87 13.31 9.29
N PRO A 96 -15.94 13.31 10.64
CA PRO A 96 -15.44 12.19 11.43
C PRO A 96 -16.12 10.87 11.02
N MET A 97 -15.31 9.83 10.75
CA MET A 97 -15.77 8.51 10.29
C MET A 97 -16.90 7.93 11.15
N LYS A 98 -16.84 8.12 12.47
CA LYS A 98 -17.87 7.67 13.41
C LYS A 98 -19.26 8.27 13.15
N ILE A 99 -19.33 9.50 12.63
CA ILE A 99 -20.60 10.18 12.31
C ILE A 99 -21.17 9.61 11.02
N VAL A 100 -20.33 9.34 10.02
CA VAL A 100 -20.74 8.68 8.77
C VAL A 100 -21.34 7.30 9.09
N ILE A 101 -20.62 6.51 9.89
CA ILE A 101 -21.08 5.19 10.34
C ILE A 101 -22.38 5.33 11.14
N PHE A 102 -22.46 6.24 12.11
CA PHE A 102 -23.67 6.45 12.92
C PHE A 102 -24.92 6.70 12.07
N VAL A 103 -24.83 7.68 11.15
CA VAL A 103 -25.96 8.03 10.27
C VAL A 103 -26.33 6.85 9.39
N GLY A 104 -25.35 6.13 8.85
CA GLY A 104 -25.56 4.90 8.09
C GLY A 104 -26.33 3.83 8.86
N LEU A 105 -25.90 3.54 10.08
CA LEU A 105 -26.53 2.52 10.93
C LEU A 105 -27.95 2.91 11.35
N VAL A 106 -28.22 4.19 11.60
CA VAL A 106 -29.58 4.68 11.91
C VAL A 106 -30.49 4.51 10.68
N ILE A 107 -30.02 4.94 9.50
CA ILE A 107 -30.76 4.79 8.24
C ILE A 107 -31.06 3.32 7.98
N TRP A 108 -30.05 2.46 8.07
CA TRP A 108 -30.18 1.02 7.87
C TRP A 108 -31.14 0.39 8.87
N SER A 109 -31.01 0.68 10.16
CA SER A 109 -31.90 0.16 11.22
C SER A 109 -33.37 0.50 10.96
N VAL A 110 -33.68 1.78 10.71
CA VAL A 110 -35.06 2.24 10.47
C VAL A 110 -35.65 1.60 9.22
N LEU A 111 -34.88 1.55 8.12
CA LEU A 111 -35.36 0.98 6.86
C LEU A 111 -35.51 -0.53 6.91
N THR A 112 -34.71 -1.22 7.72
CA THR A 112 -34.83 -2.67 7.93
C THR A 112 -36.08 -2.99 8.75
N ILE A 113 -36.38 -2.20 9.80
CA ILE A 113 -37.67 -2.32 10.51
C ILE A 113 -38.85 -2.08 9.54
N LEU A 114 -38.73 -1.09 8.65
CA LEU A 114 -39.75 -0.82 7.62
C LEU A 114 -39.89 -1.99 6.62
N CYS A 115 -38.81 -2.70 6.27
CA CYS A 115 -38.90 -3.94 5.49
C CYS A 115 -39.80 -4.97 6.20
N GLY A 116 -39.67 -5.12 7.52
CA GLY A 116 -40.55 -5.98 8.30
C GLY A 116 -42.03 -5.57 8.22
N PHE A 117 -42.34 -4.29 8.39
CA PHE A 117 -43.71 -3.78 8.34
C PHE A 117 -44.42 -3.97 6.98
N THR A 118 -43.68 -4.24 5.90
CA THR A 118 -44.29 -4.57 4.60
C THR A 118 -45.11 -5.85 4.63
N SER A 119 -44.89 -6.73 5.61
CA SER A 119 -45.68 -7.95 5.79
C SER A 119 -47.16 -7.66 6.09
N VAL A 120 -47.51 -6.48 6.60
CA VAL A 120 -48.90 -6.10 6.87
C VAL A 120 -49.68 -5.86 5.57
N VAL A 121 -48.98 -5.55 4.47
CA VAL A 121 -49.60 -5.25 3.17
C VAL A 121 -49.78 -6.53 2.36
N THR A 122 -51.02 -7.02 2.28
CA THR A 122 -51.36 -8.25 1.56
C THR A 122 -51.31 -8.12 0.03
N SER A 123 -51.53 -6.91 -0.51
CA SER A 123 -51.45 -6.69 -1.96
C SER A 123 -50.00 -6.73 -2.45
N LYS A 124 -49.80 -6.94 -3.75
CA LYS A 124 -48.48 -6.90 -4.41
C LYS A 124 -47.73 -5.58 -4.22
N THR A 125 -48.43 -4.50 -3.82
CA THR A 125 -47.80 -3.24 -3.39
C THR A 125 -46.84 -3.42 -2.21
N GLY A 126 -47.08 -4.39 -1.33
CA GLY A 126 -46.18 -4.73 -0.21
C GLY A 126 -44.80 -5.18 -0.71
N PHE A 127 -44.74 -5.98 -1.77
CA PHE A 127 -43.49 -6.39 -2.40
C PHE A 127 -42.70 -5.20 -2.98
N TYR A 128 -43.37 -4.28 -3.68
CA TYR A 128 -42.70 -3.10 -4.23
C TYR A 128 -42.17 -2.18 -3.12
N LEU A 129 -42.94 -2.03 -2.03
CA LEU A 129 -42.48 -1.29 -0.85
C LEU A 129 -41.24 -1.95 -0.24
N LEU A 130 -41.24 -3.29 -0.12
CA LEU A 130 -40.09 -4.05 0.35
C LEU A 130 -38.87 -3.81 -0.55
N ALA A 131 -39.01 -3.89 -1.87
CA ALA A 131 -37.93 -3.66 -2.82
C ALA A 131 -37.34 -2.24 -2.71
N VAL A 132 -38.18 -1.22 -2.54
CA VAL A 132 -37.73 0.17 -2.32
C VAL A 132 -36.99 0.29 -0.98
N CYS A 133 -37.55 -0.26 0.10
CA CYS A 133 -36.87 -0.27 1.40
C CYS A 133 -35.51 -0.98 1.32
N ARG A 134 -35.39 -2.12 0.63
CA ARG A 134 -34.12 -2.82 0.40
C ARG A 134 -33.10 -1.95 -0.35
N CYS A 135 -33.52 -1.25 -1.39
CA CYS A 135 -32.64 -0.30 -2.10
C CYS A 135 -32.11 0.79 -1.16
N LEU A 136 -32.98 1.34 -0.32
CA LEU A 136 -32.59 2.36 0.66
C LEU A 136 -31.72 1.79 1.80
N VAL A 137 -31.93 0.53 2.21
CA VAL A 137 -31.04 -0.16 3.16
C VAL A 137 -29.61 -0.20 2.62
N GLY A 138 -29.45 -0.47 1.32
CA GLY A 138 -28.15 -0.39 0.64
C GLY A 138 -27.44 0.96 0.79
N VAL A 139 -28.19 2.06 0.87
CA VAL A 139 -27.64 3.39 1.16
C VAL A 139 -27.07 3.47 2.58
N GLY A 140 -27.78 2.91 3.57
CA GLY A 140 -27.31 2.86 4.96
C GLY A 140 -26.03 2.02 5.11
N GLU A 141 -26.00 0.83 4.50
CA GLU A 141 -24.81 -0.04 4.50
C GLU A 141 -23.60 0.59 3.80
N ALA A 142 -23.82 1.36 2.73
CA ALA A 142 -22.77 2.03 1.97
C ALA A 142 -21.98 3.05 2.81
N ALA A 143 -22.57 3.58 3.87
CA ALA A 143 -21.88 4.48 4.80
C ALA A 143 -20.92 3.75 5.74
N TYR A 144 -21.10 2.44 5.91
CA TYR A 144 -20.25 1.61 6.76
C TYR A 144 -19.11 0.96 5.96
N ALA A 145 -19.44 0.28 4.86
CA ALA A 145 -18.54 -0.67 4.21
C ALA A 145 -17.17 -0.11 3.74
N PRO A 146 -17.06 1.10 3.14
CA PRO A 146 -15.77 1.68 2.81
C PRO A 146 -15.06 2.37 4.00
N VAL A 147 -15.81 2.70 5.06
CA VAL A 147 -15.32 3.51 6.20
C VAL A 147 -14.82 2.65 7.36
N ALA A 148 -15.45 1.49 7.61
CA ALA A 148 -15.08 0.61 8.71
C ALA A 148 -13.68 -0.02 8.56
N PRO A 149 -13.26 -0.54 7.38
CA PRO A 149 -11.91 -1.08 7.21
C PRO A 149 -10.84 0.00 7.37
N THR A 150 -11.09 1.23 6.89
CA THR A 150 -10.17 2.35 7.03
C THR A 150 -10.02 2.76 8.50
N LEU A 151 -11.13 2.89 9.23
CA LEU A 151 -11.11 3.10 10.67
C LEU A 151 -10.36 1.99 11.42
N LEU A 152 -10.54 0.74 11.01
CA LEU A 152 -9.84 -0.39 11.61
C LEU A 152 -8.33 -0.33 11.33
N ASP A 153 -7.92 0.06 10.13
CA ASP A 153 -6.50 0.20 9.74
C ASP A 153 -5.76 1.24 10.58
N ASP A 154 -6.43 2.37 10.83
CA ASP A 154 -5.94 3.48 11.64
C ASP A 154 -5.67 3.05 13.10
N VAL A 155 -6.44 2.08 13.61
CA VAL A 155 -6.36 1.62 15.01
C VAL A 155 -5.56 0.32 15.16
N ALA A 156 -5.50 -0.53 14.14
CA ALA A 156 -4.87 -1.84 14.21
C ALA A 156 -3.34 -1.74 14.38
N PRO A 157 -2.72 -2.47 15.32
CA PRO A 157 -1.26 -2.46 15.51
C PRO A 157 -0.52 -2.87 14.24
N ALA A 158 0.60 -2.20 13.91
CA ALA A 158 1.32 -2.42 12.65
C ALA A 158 1.70 -3.89 12.43
N LYS A 159 2.22 -4.56 13.47
CA LYS A 159 2.65 -5.97 13.42
C LYS A 159 1.51 -6.98 13.20
N SER A 160 0.26 -6.62 13.55
CA SER A 160 -0.89 -7.53 13.50
C SER A 160 -2.03 -7.00 12.62
N ARG A 161 -1.79 -5.97 11.81
CA ARG A 161 -2.81 -5.30 10.98
C ARG A 161 -3.54 -6.27 10.05
N THR A 162 -2.79 -7.14 9.37
CA THR A 162 -3.37 -8.17 8.49
C THR A 162 -4.29 -9.13 9.25
N MET A 163 -3.96 -9.47 10.49
CA MET A 163 -4.80 -10.33 11.34
C MET A 163 -6.10 -9.62 11.71
N TYR A 164 -6.06 -8.32 12.05
CA TYR A 164 -7.25 -7.51 12.34
C TYR A 164 -8.18 -7.45 11.12
N MET A 165 -7.63 -7.18 9.94
CA MET A 165 -8.39 -7.17 8.69
C MET A 165 -9.00 -8.55 8.37
N SER A 166 -8.23 -9.62 8.56
CA SER A 166 -8.70 -10.99 8.32
C SER A 166 -9.86 -11.36 9.25
N PHE A 167 -9.76 -11.01 10.54
CA PHE A 167 -10.83 -11.25 11.50
C PHE A 167 -12.08 -10.43 11.16
N PHE A 168 -11.92 -9.15 10.81
CA PHE A 168 -13.01 -8.29 10.35
C PHE A 168 -13.76 -8.87 9.13
N TYR A 169 -13.01 -9.34 8.13
CA TYR A 169 -13.57 -9.91 6.91
C TYR A 169 -14.12 -11.34 7.07
N LEU A 170 -13.79 -12.04 8.16
CA LEU A 170 -14.43 -13.32 8.50
C LEU A 170 -15.95 -13.17 8.74
N ALA A 171 -16.42 -11.97 9.10
CA ALA A 171 -17.85 -11.70 9.25
C ALA A 171 -18.63 -11.86 7.93
N MET A 172 -17.97 -11.79 6.75
CA MET A 172 -18.67 -11.89 5.47
C MET A 172 -19.29 -13.29 5.24
N PRO A 173 -18.50 -14.39 5.20
CA PRO A 173 -19.07 -15.72 5.03
C PRO A 173 -19.95 -16.14 6.22
N VAL A 174 -19.56 -15.78 7.44
CA VAL A 174 -20.30 -16.18 8.65
C VAL A 174 -21.65 -15.46 8.74
N GLY A 175 -21.69 -14.16 8.45
CA GLY A 175 -22.90 -13.35 8.51
C GLY A 175 -23.95 -13.84 7.52
N VAL A 176 -23.58 -13.99 6.23
CA VAL A 176 -24.48 -14.50 5.18
C VAL A 176 -25.06 -15.86 5.56
N ALA A 177 -24.22 -16.74 6.10
CA ALA A 177 -24.64 -18.08 6.48
C ALA A 177 -25.64 -18.12 7.65
N ILE A 178 -25.41 -17.28 8.68
CA ILE A 178 -26.36 -17.08 9.76
C ILE A 178 -27.65 -16.48 9.21
N GLY A 179 -27.56 -15.52 8.29
CA GLY A 179 -28.70 -14.92 7.59
C GLY A 179 -29.58 -15.96 6.91
N TYR A 180 -29.01 -16.82 6.06
CA TYR A 180 -29.73 -17.93 5.41
C TYR A 180 -30.41 -18.86 6.42
N GLY A 181 -29.65 -19.31 7.43
CA GLY A 181 -30.12 -20.28 8.39
C GLY A 181 -31.26 -19.73 9.26
N VAL A 182 -31.04 -18.58 9.87
CA VAL A 182 -32.04 -17.92 10.75
C VAL A 182 -33.28 -17.56 9.95
N SER A 183 -33.13 -16.96 8.77
CA SER A 183 -34.29 -16.51 8.00
C SER A 183 -35.10 -17.69 7.44
N GLY A 184 -34.46 -18.77 7.01
CA GLY A 184 -35.14 -20.00 6.59
C GLY A 184 -35.89 -20.70 7.73
N VAL A 185 -35.31 -20.74 8.94
CA VAL A 185 -35.99 -21.30 10.14
C VAL A 185 -37.17 -20.41 10.55
N VAL A 186 -36.96 -19.10 10.66
CA VAL A 186 -38.02 -18.16 11.05
C VAL A 186 -39.15 -18.19 10.02
N ALA A 187 -38.87 -18.24 8.72
CA ALA A 187 -39.92 -18.31 7.69
C ALA A 187 -40.73 -19.61 7.71
N ASP A 188 -40.15 -20.74 8.14
CA ASP A 188 -40.86 -22.03 8.22
C ASP A 188 -41.77 -22.12 9.46
N TYR A 189 -41.41 -21.47 10.58
CA TYR A 189 -42.10 -21.63 11.87
C TYR A 189 -42.79 -20.37 12.40
N LEU A 190 -42.42 -19.18 11.91
CA LEU A 190 -42.89 -17.87 12.35
C LEU A 190 -43.13 -16.96 11.13
N ASP A 191 -43.48 -15.69 11.35
CA ASP A 191 -43.57 -14.73 10.26
C ASP A 191 -42.17 -14.20 9.88
N TRP A 192 -41.87 -14.19 8.57
CA TRP A 192 -40.58 -13.77 8.03
C TRP A 192 -40.21 -12.31 8.37
N SER A 193 -41.20 -11.45 8.65
CA SER A 193 -40.94 -10.04 9.00
C SER A 193 -40.22 -9.87 10.33
N LEU A 194 -40.32 -10.86 11.24
CA LEU A 194 -39.64 -10.83 12.53
C LEU A 194 -38.11 -10.82 12.38
N VAL A 195 -37.58 -11.38 11.29
CA VAL A 195 -36.14 -11.35 11.01
C VAL A 195 -35.68 -9.90 10.81
N PHE A 196 -36.37 -9.16 9.94
CA PHE A 196 -36.06 -7.76 9.67
C PHE A 196 -36.32 -6.85 10.89
N MET A 197 -37.43 -7.05 11.59
CA MET A 197 -37.72 -6.25 12.78
C MET A 197 -36.68 -6.49 13.88
N GLY A 198 -36.35 -7.75 14.14
CA GLY A 198 -35.35 -8.13 15.14
C GLY A 198 -33.97 -7.57 14.81
N GLU A 199 -33.52 -7.72 13.57
CA GLU A 199 -32.26 -7.17 13.10
C GLU A 199 -32.20 -5.65 13.27
N GLY A 200 -33.19 -4.93 12.75
CA GLY A 200 -33.22 -3.48 12.82
C GLY A 200 -33.20 -2.96 14.25
N ILE A 201 -33.89 -3.63 15.19
CA ILE A 201 -33.85 -3.28 16.63
C ILE A 201 -32.46 -3.54 17.23
N LEU A 202 -31.81 -4.65 16.89
CA LEU A 202 -30.48 -5.00 17.40
C LEU A 202 -29.37 -4.06 16.93
N ILE A 203 -29.55 -3.41 15.77
CA ILE A 203 -28.61 -2.42 15.24
C ILE A 203 -28.66 -1.09 16.03
N ILE A 204 -29.80 -0.71 16.62
CA ILE A 204 -29.97 0.56 17.36
C ILE A 204 -28.90 0.77 18.46
N PRO A 205 -28.67 -0.17 19.40
CA PRO A 205 -27.63 0.01 20.40
C PRO A 205 -26.23 0.09 19.77
N LEU A 206 -25.97 -0.66 18.69
CA LEU A 206 -24.69 -0.58 17.97
C LEU A 206 -24.49 0.80 17.32
N ALA A 207 -25.55 1.39 16.77
CA ALA A 207 -25.51 2.75 16.23
C ALA A 207 -25.15 3.75 17.34
N LEU A 208 -25.79 3.66 18.51
CA LEU A 208 -25.48 4.58 19.62
C LEU A 208 -24.05 4.40 20.15
N LEU A 209 -23.55 3.15 20.20
CA LEU A 209 -22.21 2.83 20.69
C LEU A 209 -21.09 3.45 19.83
N ILE A 210 -21.26 3.61 18.51
CA ILE A 210 -20.20 4.20 17.66
C ILE A 210 -19.89 5.65 18.03
N LEU A 211 -20.85 6.38 18.61
CA LEU A 211 -20.65 7.78 18.99
C LEU A 211 -19.57 7.92 20.08
N MET A 212 -19.44 6.89 20.92
CA MET A 212 -18.44 6.78 21.98
C MET A 212 -17.02 6.49 21.45
N VAL A 213 -16.89 6.10 20.18
CA VAL A 213 -15.57 5.88 19.56
C VAL A 213 -14.85 7.23 19.40
N PRO A 214 -13.60 7.35 19.87
CA PRO A 214 -12.76 8.52 19.60
C PRO A 214 -12.55 8.77 18.09
N PRO A 215 -12.32 10.04 17.67
CA PRO A 215 -11.88 10.36 16.32
C PRO A 215 -10.65 9.56 15.85
N SER A 216 -10.60 9.15 14.58
CA SER A 216 -9.54 8.28 14.04
C SER A 216 -8.14 8.91 14.06
N ASP A 217 -8.07 10.23 13.88
CA ASP A 217 -6.84 11.01 13.92
C ASP A 217 -6.16 10.96 15.30
N GLN A 218 -6.94 10.81 16.38
CA GLN A 218 -6.39 10.66 17.72
C GLN A 218 -5.68 9.32 17.89
N TYR A 219 -6.22 8.22 17.33
CA TYR A 219 -5.55 6.92 17.38
C TYR A 219 -4.22 6.91 16.61
N ARG A 220 -4.15 7.66 15.50
CA ARG A 220 -2.88 7.84 14.77
C ARG A 220 -1.85 8.58 15.62
N LYS A 221 -2.24 9.67 16.28
CA LYS A 221 -1.33 10.43 17.17
C LYS A 221 -0.84 9.58 18.34
N ASP A 222 -1.75 8.89 19.03
CA ASP A 222 -1.40 8.03 20.18
C ASP A 222 -0.41 6.91 19.78
N ARG A 223 -0.57 6.37 18.56
CA ARG A 223 0.37 5.38 18.01
C ARG A 223 1.74 5.98 17.76
N MET A 224 1.81 7.12 17.06
CA MET A 224 3.08 7.80 16.79
C MET A 224 3.82 8.08 18.10
N GLU A 225 3.15 8.68 19.08
CA GLU A 225 3.76 8.93 20.40
C GLU A 225 4.22 7.67 21.14
N LYS A 226 3.57 6.51 20.90
CA LYS A 226 3.96 5.25 21.52
C LYS A 226 5.16 4.62 20.81
N GLU A 227 5.16 4.61 19.48
CA GLU A 227 6.29 4.14 18.67
C GLU A 227 7.54 4.99 18.95
N ASP A 228 7.33 6.29 19.13
CA ASP A 228 8.33 7.27 19.53
C ASP A 228 8.91 6.94 20.92
N ARG A 229 8.06 6.77 21.93
CA ARG A 229 8.50 6.33 23.27
C ARG A 229 9.24 4.99 23.26
N GLU A 230 8.79 4.01 22.48
CA GLU A 230 9.43 2.69 22.38
C GLU A 230 10.82 2.78 21.75
N ARG A 231 11.00 3.63 20.73
CA ARG A 231 12.31 3.92 20.14
C ARG A 231 13.25 4.60 21.12
N LEU A 232 12.82 5.65 21.81
CA LEU A 232 13.61 6.32 22.85
C LEU A 232 14.03 5.36 23.98
N VAL A 233 13.16 4.44 24.39
CA VAL A 233 13.50 3.41 25.40
C VAL A 233 14.50 2.40 24.85
N ASN A 234 14.34 1.93 23.61
CA ASN A 234 15.29 1.00 22.99
C ASN A 234 16.66 1.64 22.77
N GLU A 235 16.69 2.92 22.38
CA GLU A 235 17.92 3.70 22.25
C GLU A 235 18.61 3.83 23.62
N ASN A 236 17.88 4.22 24.68
CA ASN A 236 18.42 4.26 26.04
C ASN A 236 18.92 2.90 26.54
N ASN A 237 18.19 1.81 26.29
CA ASN A 237 18.63 0.46 26.67
C ASN A 237 19.88 0.03 25.91
N SER A 238 19.98 0.38 24.62
CA SER A 238 21.20 0.13 23.83
C SER A 238 22.40 0.95 24.33
N LEU A 239 22.18 2.17 24.83
CA LEU A 239 23.21 3.00 25.46
C LEU A 239 23.64 2.43 26.83
N LEU A 240 22.72 1.81 27.57
CA LEU A 240 23.01 1.13 28.85
C LEU A 240 23.78 -0.20 28.64
N GLU A 241 23.40 -1.01 27.66
CA GLU A 241 24.16 -2.23 27.29
C GLU A 241 25.57 -1.93 26.78
N ASN A 242 25.76 -0.80 26.08
CA ASN A 242 27.08 -0.32 25.67
C ASN A 242 27.93 0.21 26.85
N ASN A 243 27.31 0.69 27.93
CA ASN A 243 28.00 1.19 29.12
C ASN A 243 28.43 0.07 30.09
N ASP A 244 27.74 -1.08 30.12
CA ASP A 244 28.18 -2.25 30.90
C ASP A 244 29.45 -2.91 30.32
N SER A 245 29.84 -2.54 29.10
CA SER A 245 31.10 -2.96 28.48
C SER A 245 32.29 -2.03 28.77
N ASN A 246 32.06 -0.87 29.38
CA ASN A 246 33.11 0.11 29.70
C ASN A 246 32.91 0.72 31.08
N ASN A 247 33.47 0.04 32.08
CA ASN A 247 33.51 0.53 33.45
C ASN A 247 34.59 1.62 33.60
N GLN A 248 34.23 2.90 33.45
CA GLN A 248 34.91 4.05 34.04
C GLN A 248 33.99 5.29 34.07
N ILE A 249 33.67 5.76 35.29
CA ILE A 249 32.82 6.92 35.64
C ILE A 249 33.70 8.20 35.66
N PRO A 250 33.26 9.38 35.18
CA PRO A 250 32.58 10.36 36.06
C PRO A 250 31.35 11.11 35.50
N GLN A 251 30.43 11.30 36.45
CA GLN A 251 29.27 12.22 36.61
C GLN A 251 29.25 13.52 35.78
N THR A 252 28.07 13.92 35.26
CA THR A 252 27.21 14.99 35.83
C THR A 252 25.96 15.29 34.98
N SER A 253 24.85 15.53 35.68
CA SER A 253 23.69 16.38 35.37
C SER A 253 22.95 16.23 34.02
N SER A 254 21.84 15.50 34.10
CA SER A 254 20.48 15.94 33.74
C SER A 254 20.35 17.26 32.96
N GLU A 255 19.86 17.17 31.72
CA GLU A 255 18.66 17.91 31.31
C GLU A 255 18.05 17.30 30.04
N SER A 256 16.82 16.85 30.21
CA SER A 256 15.90 16.36 29.20
C SER A 256 15.60 17.41 28.14
N ASN A 257 15.82 17.10 26.86
CA ASN A 257 15.12 17.78 25.77
C ASN A 257 14.63 16.76 24.75
N ILE A 258 13.35 16.45 24.94
CA ILE A 258 12.46 15.72 24.04
C ILE A 258 12.39 16.50 22.73
N VAL A 259 13.00 15.99 21.66
CA VAL A 259 12.68 16.38 20.29
C VAL A 259 12.02 15.19 19.62
N THR A 260 10.71 15.33 19.46
CA THR A 260 9.78 14.50 18.72
C THR A 260 10.29 14.24 17.29
N GLU A 261 11.04 13.17 17.10
CA GLU A 261 10.64 11.90 16.46
C GLU A 261 9.63 11.87 15.29
N SER A 262 9.09 13.00 14.82
CA SER A 262 8.03 12.95 13.80
C SER A 262 8.47 12.59 12.38
N ASP A 263 9.76 12.64 12.05
CA ASP A 263 10.18 12.52 10.64
C ASP A 263 11.17 11.37 10.37
N ALA A 264 11.59 10.62 11.40
CA ALA A 264 12.62 9.57 11.32
C ALA A 264 12.07 8.15 10.99
N MET A 265 11.06 8.01 10.13
CA MET A 265 10.51 6.68 9.77
C MET A 265 9.96 6.59 8.35
N SER A 266 10.67 7.18 7.39
CA SER A 266 10.47 6.88 5.97
C SER A 266 11.83 7.12 5.31
N GLN A 267 12.66 6.13 4.97
CA GLN A 267 12.45 5.15 3.91
C GLN A 267 13.79 4.43 3.53
N PHE A 268 14.32 3.45 4.26
CA PHE A 268 14.98 2.30 3.61
C PHE A 268 13.89 1.29 3.33
N GLY A 269 13.32 1.53 2.17
CA GLY A 269 12.79 0.52 1.29
C GLY A 269 12.85 1.19 -0.06
N ASP A 270 13.81 0.79 -0.88
CA ASP A 270 14.06 1.24 -2.25
C ASP A 270 12.85 1.97 -2.88
N VAL A 271 12.82 3.31 -2.81
CA VAL A 271 11.71 4.08 -3.42
C VAL A 271 12.02 4.25 -4.90
N GLU A 272 11.65 3.22 -5.65
CA GLU A 272 11.19 3.38 -7.02
C GLU A 272 10.24 4.59 -7.04
N LYS A 273 10.68 5.73 -7.60
CA LYS A 273 9.91 7.00 -7.63
C LYS A 273 8.42 6.73 -7.87
N ASP A 274 7.60 6.91 -6.83
CA ASP A 274 6.18 6.62 -6.89
C ASP A 274 5.50 7.55 -7.90
N LYS A 275 5.27 7.04 -9.11
CA LYS A 275 4.40 7.70 -10.09
C LYS A 275 2.99 7.72 -9.50
N THR A 276 2.53 8.90 -9.13
CA THR A 276 1.14 9.14 -8.75
C THR A 276 0.29 9.14 -10.02
N TYR A 277 -0.72 8.26 -10.06
CA TYR A 277 -1.64 8.15 -11.19
C TYR A 277 -2.96 8.84 -10.84
N ASN A 278 -3.48 9.65 -11.77
CA ASN A 278 -4.89 10.05 -11.69
C ASN A 278 -5.79 8.86 -12.03
N ILE A 279 -7.04 8.84 -11.54
CA ILE A 279 -7.95 7.70 -11.72
C ILE A 279 -8.13 7.27 -13.18
N PHE A 280 -8.24 8.23 -14.11
CA PHE A 280 -8.36 7.94 -15.54
C PHE A 280 -7.10 7.30 -16.13
N GLN A 281 -5.91 7.73 -15.69
CA GLN A 281 -4.65 7.13 -16.10
C GLN A 281 -4.51 5.72 -15.54
N ALA A 282 -4.89 5.51 -14.27
CA ALA A 282 -4.91 4.20 -13.66
C ALA A 282 -5.84 3.23 -14.42
N ILE A 283 -7.07 3.65 -14.75
CA ILE A 283 -8.00 2.87 -15.58
C ILE A 283 -7.35 2.52 -16.92
N TYR A 284 -6.79 3.51 -17.63
CA TYR A 284 -6.14 3.27 -18.91
C TYR A 284 -5.01 2.23 -18.81
N HIS A 285 -4.12 2.37 -17.82
CA HIS A 285 -3.01 1.43 -17.61
C HIS A 285 -3.49 0.01 -17.29
N LEU A 286 -4.52 -0.13 -16.47
CA LEU A 286 -5.07 -1.44 -16.09
C LEU A 286 -5.75 -2.12 -17.27
N PHE A 287 -6.59 -1.41 -18.03
CA PHE A 287 -7.30 -1.97 -19.19
C PHE A 287 -6.39 -2.16 -20.41
N THR A 288 -5.21 -1.54 -20.44
CA THR A 288 -4.18 -1.83 -21.45
C THR A 288 -3.40 -3.12 -21.12
N ASN A 289 -3.38 -3.54 -19.85
CA ASN A 289 -2.73 -4.78 -19.47
C ASN A 289 -3.64 -5.99 -19.75
N SER A 290 -3.33 -6.72 -20.83
CA SER A 290 -4.13 -7.90 -21.23
C SER A 290 -4.27 -8.95 -20.14
N VAL A 291 -3.25 -9.19 -19.31
CA VAL A 291 -3.34 -10.20 -18.23
C VAL A 291 -4.37 -9.77 -17.19
N TYR A 292 -4.36 -8.50 -16.82
CA TYR A 292 -5.36 -7.91 -15.91
C TYR A 292 -6.78 -8.01 -16.49
N VAL A 293 -6.95 -7.67 -17.77
CA VAL A 293 -8.27 -7.72 -18.44
C VAL A 293 -8.83 -9.15 -18.48
N TYR A 294 -8.03 -10.15 -18.86
CA TYR A 294 -8.50 -11.54 -18.89
C TYR A 294 -8.76 -12.10 -17.48
N ALA A 295 -7.95 -11.72 -16.48
CA ALA A 295 -8.23 -12.04 -15.09
C ALA A 295 -9.57 -11.43 -14.64
N LEU A 296 -9.83 -10.17 -15.02
CA LEU A 296 -11.06 -9.45 -14.69
C LEU A 296 -12.29 -10.07 -15.35
N LEU A 297 -12.21 -10.40 -16.64
CA LEU A 297 -13.30 -11.06 -17.36
C LEU A 297 -13.61 -12.44 -16.76
N GLY A 298 -12.58 -13.25 -16.50
CA GLY A 298 -12.75 -14.56 -15.85
C GLY A 298 -13.40 -14.46 -14.48
N TYR A 299 -12.94 -13.51 -13.65
CA TYR A 299 -13.45 -13.31 -12.31
C TYR A 299 -14.86 -12.70 -12.29
N THR A 300 -15.20 -11.85 -13.26
CA THR A 300 -16.56 -11.31 -13.42
C THR A 300 -17.55 -12.42 -13.77
N MET A 301 -17.22 -13.31 -14.72
CA MET A 301 -18.08 -14.45 -15.08
C MET A 301 -18.25 -15.43 -13.93
N TYR A 302 -17.17 -15.69 -13.20
CA TYR A 302 -17.23 -16.47 -11.95
C TYR A 302 -18.19 -15.81 -10.95
N THR A 303 -18.02 -14.52 -10.68
CA THR A 303 -18.81 -13.78 -9.68
C THR A 303 -20.28 -13.67 -10.10
N PHE A 304 -20.58 -13.59 -11.40
CA PHE A 304 -21.94 -13.68 -11.92
C PHE A 304 -22.62 -14.99 -11.51
N VAL A 305 -21.94 -16.13 -11.67
CA VAL A 305 -22.50 -17.44 -11.30
C VAL A 305 -22.64 -17.57 -9.79
N ILE A 306 -21.63 -17.14 -9.04
CA ILE A 306 -21.66 -17.19 -7.57
C ILE A 306 -22.72 -16.27 -6.99
N GLY A 307 -22.93 -15.07 -7.55
CA GLY A 307 -24.00 -14.16 -7.11
C GLY A 307 -25.39 -14.76 -7.28
N ALA A 308 -25.65 -15.38 -8.44
CA ALA A 308 -26.91 -16.07 -8.69
C ALA A 308 -27.09 -17.28 -7.76
N LEU A 309 -26.03 -18.08 -7.55
CA LEU A 309 -26.05 -19.23 -6.62
C LEU A 309 -26.24 -18.80 -5.16
N ALA A 310 -25.62 -17.69 -4.73
CA ALA A 310 -25.77 -17.17 -3.38
C ALA A 310 -27.22 -16.70 -3.13
N PHE A 311 -27.87 -16.11 -4.12
CA PHE A 311 -29.26 -15.70 -3.96
C PHE A 311 -30.25 -16.87 -4.08
N TRP A 312 -30.11 -17.69 -5.13
CA TRP A 312 -31.07 -18.75 -5.47
C TRP A 312 -30.78 -20.10 -4.80
N GLY A 313 -29.57 -20.32 -4.27
CA GLY A 313 -29.06 -21.60 -3.78
C GLY A 313 -30.00 -22.32 -2.83
N PRO A 314 -30.34 -21.75 -1.66
CA PRO A 314 -31.28 -22.37 -0.72
C PRO A 314 -32.64 -22.70 -1.35
N THR A 315 -33.16 -21.81 -2.19
CA THR A 315 -34.43 -22.03 -2.89
C THR A 315 -34.35 -23.18 -3.90
N LEU A 316 -33.24 -23.28 -4.64
CA LEU A 316 -33.00 -24.38 -5.59
C LEU A 316 -32.84 -25.72 -4.87
N VAL A 317 -32.13 -25.75 -3.74
CA VAL A 317 -32.00 -26.95 -2.89
C VAL A 317 -33.39 -27.37 -2.39
N SER A 318 -34.16 -26.44 -1.84
CA SER A 318 -35.51 -26.70 -1.31
C SER A 318 -36.47 -27.18 -2.39
N LYS A 319 -36.51 -26.53 -3.56
CA LYS A 319 -37.39 -26.90 -4.67
C LYS A 319 -36.94 -28.20 -5.34
N GLY A 320 -35.64 -28.39 -5.58
CA GLY A 320 -35.08 -29.55 -6.29
C GLY A 320 -35.11 -30.86 -5.49
N LEU A 321 -34.89 -30.80 -4.17
CA LEU A 321 -34.94 -31.97 -3.29
C LEU A 321 -36.28 -32.14 -2.57
N HIS A 322 -37.24 -31.23 -2.79
CA HIS A 322 -38.53 -31.19 -2.09
C HIS A 322 -38.40 -31.19 -0.55
N ILE A 323 -37.37 -30.51 -0.03
CA ILE A 323 -37.14 -30.36 1.41
C ILE A 323 -37.55 -28.98 1.91
N ARG A 324 -37.78 -28.88 3.23
CA ARG A 324 -38.12 -27.62 3.91
C ARG A 324 -37.05 -26.55 3.71
N MET A 325 -37.47 -25.28 3.67
CA MET A 325 -36.54 -24.17 3.43
C MET A 325 -35.50 -24.06 4.54
N SER A 326 -35.89 -24.26 5.80
CA SER A 326 -34.97 -24.30 6.94
C SER A 326 -33.82 -25.30 6.75
N ILE A 327 -34.13 -26.54 6.33
CA ILE A 327 -33.12 -27.58 6.12
C ILE A 327 -32.21 -27.21 4.93
N ALA A 328 -32.81 -26.77 3.83
CA ALA A 328 -32.07 -26.34 2.64
C ALA A 328 -31.10 -25.18 2.96
N SER A 329 -31.59 -24.14 3.63
CA SER A 329 -30.79 -22.97 4.01
C SER A 329 -29.69 -23.31 5.00
N LEU A 330 -29.97 -24.12 6.03
CA LEU A 330 -28.96 -24.53 7.02
C LEU A 330 -27.86 -25.41 6.40
N ALA A 331 -28.25 -26.34 5.51
CA ALA A 331 -27.29 -27.21 4.85
C ALA A 331 -26.41 -26.40 3.87
N PHE A 332 -27.04 -25.59 3.01
CA PHE A 332 -26.30 -24.73 2.07
C PHE A 332 -25.37 -23.77 2.81
N SER A 333 -25.85 -23.09 3.85
CA SER A 333 -25.05 -22.14 4.61
C SER A 333 -23.89 -22.79 5.37
N GLY A 334 -24.14 -23.94 6.02
CA GLY A 334 -23.10 -24.70 6.72
C GLY A 334 -22.02 -25.20 5.76
N ILE A 335 -22.42 -25.67 4.58
CA ILE A 335 -21.49 -26.10 3.52
C ILE A 335 -20.66 -24.89 3.07
N SER A 336 -21.28 -23.77 2.69
CA SER A 336 -20.58 -22.60 2.15
C SER A 336 -19.58 -21.96 3.11
N VAL A 337 -19.85 -21.96 4.43
CA VAL A 337 -18.87 -21.46 5.42
C VAL A 337 -17.65 -22.38 5.47
N VAL A 338 -17.87 -23.68 5.57
CA VAL A 338 -16.78 -24.66 5.71
C VAL A 338 -15.95 -24.70 4.43
N THR A 339 -16.60 -24.84 3.27
CA THR A 339 -15.92 -24.87 1.97
C THR A 339 -15.29 -23.54 1.63
N GLY A 340 -15.91 -22.41 2.01
CA GLY A 340 -15.37 -21.06 1.83
C GLY A 340 -14.04 -20.84 2.55
N ILE A 341 -14.00 -21.19 3.85
CA ILE A 341 -12.79 -21.07 4.67
C ILE A 341 -11.71 -22.05 4.18
N VAL A 342 -12.05 -23.34 4.11
CA VAL A 342 -11.08 -24.40 3.79
C VAL A 342 -10.57 -24.26 2.35
N GLY A 343 -11.47 -24.01 1.39
CA GLY A 343 -11.14 -23.84 -0.02
C GLY A 343 -10.21 -22.64 -0.23
N SER A 344 -10.53 -21.48 0.34
CA SER A 344 -9.68 -20.28 0.20
C SER A 344 -8.26 -20.49 0.76
N MET A 345 -8.14 -21.21 1.88
CA MET A 345 -6.83 -21.58 2.45
C MET A 345 -6.07 -22.55 1.54
N VAL A 346 -6.73 -23.61 1.06
CA VAL A 346 -6.11 -24.61 0.17
C VAL A 346 -5.64 -23.96 -1.12
N GLY A 347 -6.43 -23.06 -1.71
CA GLY A 347 -6.05 -22.29 -2.90
C GLY A 347 -4.72 -21.56 -2.76
N GLY A 348 -4.51 -20.89 -1.62
CA GLY A 348 -3.25 -20.20 -1.31
C GLY A 348 -2.09 -21.18 -1.08
N ILE A 349 -2.31 -22.23 -0.28
CA ILE A 349 -1.29 -23.26 0.01
C ILE A 349 -0.81 -23.95 -1.28
N VAL A 350 -1.73 -24.26 -2.19
CA VAL A 350 -1.39 -24.88 -3.49
C VAL A 350 -0.56 -23.92 -4.33
N LEU A 351 -0.93 -22.63 -4.40
CA LEU A 351 -0.17 -21.61 -5.12
C LEU A 351 1.26 -21.46 -4.59
N ASP A 352 1.42 -21.44 -3.26
CA ASP A 352 2.72 -21.33 -2.62
C ASP A 352 3.61 -22.55 -2.94
N LYS A 353 3.03 -23.76 -2.90
CA LYS A 353 3.75 -25.01 -3.21
C LYS A 353 4.23 -25.11 -4.65
N ILE A 354 3.52 -24.54 -5.62
CA ILE A 354 3.90 -24.62 -7.05
C ILE A 354 4.87 -23.52 -7.50
N GLY A 355 5.42 -22.74 -6.58
CA GLY A 355 6.46 -21.73 -6.86
C GLY A 355 6.11 -20.30 -6.45
N GLY A 356 4.96 -20.09 -5.78
CA GLY A 356 4.62 -18.83 -5.13
C GLY A 356 4.05 -17.75 -6.05
N SER A 357 3.86 -16.57 -5.45
CA SER A 357 3.01 -15.46 -5.92
C SER A 357 3.76 -14.30 -6.58
N LYS A 358 5.08 -14.37 -6.75
CA LYS A 358 5.88 -13.22 -7.18
C LYS A 358 5.85 -12.99 -8.70
N GLY A 359 5.62 -11.74 -9.10
CA GLY A 359 5.76 -11.24 -10.46
C GLY A 359 4.80 -11.87 -11.48
N MET A 360 5.14 -11.73 -12.77
CA MET A 360 4.30 -12.24 -13.86
C MET A 360 4.18 -13.78 -13.85
N ALA A 361 5.25 -14.48 -13.46
CA ALA A 361 5.24 -15.93 -13.29
C ALA A 361 4.25 -16.38 -12.20
N GLY A 362 4.23 -15.68 -11.06
CA GLY A 362 3.25 -15.90 -9.99
C GLY A 362 1.82 -15.67 -10.47
N SER A 363 1.59 -14.59 -11.23
CA SER A 363 0.27 -14.34 -11.85
C SER A 363 -0.16 -15.45 -12.81
N ALA A 364 0.76 -15.94 -13.65
CA ALA A 364 0.47 -17.05 -14.57
C ALA A 364 0.02 -18.31 -13.81
N ARG A 365 0.73 -18.67 -12.73
CA ARG A 365 0.35 -19.80 -11.87
C ARG A 365 -1.00 -19.58 -11.20
N GLY A 366 -1.27 -18.38 -10.71
CA GLY A 366 -2.56 -18.00 -10.12
C GLY A 366 -3.72 -18.22 -11.10
N LEU A 367 -3.60 -17.68 -12.31
CA LEU A 367 -4.62 -17.81 -13.36
C LEU A 367 -4.81 -19.27 -13.83
N MET A 368 -3.72 -20.04 -13.92
CA MET A 368 -3.79 -21.48 -14.22
C MET A 368 -4.57 -22.23 -13.15
N LEU A 369 -4.31 -21.97 -11.87
CA LEU A 369 -5.04 -22.59 -10.77
C LEU A 369 -6.51 -22.20 -10.77
N CYS A 370 -6.85 -20.93 -11.02
CA CYS A 370 -8.24 -20.50 -11.18
C CYS A 370 -8.96 -21.31 -12.27
N ALA A 371 -8.34 -21.47 -13.44
CA ALA A 371 -8.91 -22.24 -14.54
C ALA A 371 -9.11 -23.73 -14.15
N ILE A 372 -8.12 -24.35 -13.51
CA ILE A 372 -8.18 -25.76 -13.08
C ILE A 372 -9.28 -25.97 -12.04
N PHE A 373 -9.32 -25.14 -10.98
CA PHE A 373 -10.29 -25.32 -9.91
C PHE A 373 -11.73 -25.12 -10.41
N ILE A 374 -11.99 -24.11 -11.24
CA ILE A 374 -13.34 -23.93 -11.81
C ILE A 374 -13.68 -25.09 -12.76
N PHE A 375 -12.73 -25.56 -13.58
CA PHE A 375 -12.94 -26.72 -14.44
C PHE A 375 -13.32 -27.97 -13.63
N LEU A 376 -12.67 -28.19 -12.49
CA LEU A 376 -13.01 -29.28 -11.58
C LEU A 376 -14.37 -29.08 -10.92
N ALA A 377 -14.76 -27.86 -10.57
CA ALA A 377 -16.05 -27.58 -9.92
C ALA A 377 -17.26 -27.87 -10.82
N ILE A 378 -17.16 -27.60 -12.13
CA ILE A 378 -18.27 -27.71 -13.09
C ILE A 378 -18.99 -29.07 -13.08
N PRO A 379 -18.31 -30.23 -13.24
CA PRO A 379 -19.00 -31.53 -13.26
C PRO A 379 -19.68 -31.87 -11.95
N PHE A 380 -19.08 -31.52 -10.80
CA PHE A 380 -19.70 -31.77 -9.49
C PHE A 380 -20.90 -30.86 -9.26
N GLY A 381 -20.81 -29.59 -9.64
CA GLY A 381 -21.92 -28.64 -9.56
C GLY A 381 -23.10 -29.03 -10.44
N TYR A 382 -22.82 -29.34 -11.71
CA TYR A 382 -23.83 -29.86 -12.64
C TYR A 382 -24.47 -31.15 -12.12
N GLY A 383 -23.65 -32.08 -11.63
CA GLY A 383 -24.10 -33.35 -11.05
C GLY A 383 -24.98 -33.15 -9.81
N ALA A 384 -24.63 -32.23 -8.92
CA ALA A 384 -25.41 -31.90 -7.73
C ALA A 384 -26.83 -31.46 -8.13
N PHE A 385 -26.96 -30.47 -9.01
CA PHE A 385 -28.28 -29.98 -9.43
C PHE A 385 -29.03 -30.90 -10.42
N SER A 386 -28.44 -32.02 -10.82
CA SER A 386 -29.08 -33.02 -11.69
C SER A 386 -29.60 -34.26 -10.94
N THR A 387 -29.31 -34.38 -9.64
CA THR A 387 -29.73 -35.53 -8.82
C THR A 387 -30.79 -35.17 -7.80
N SER A 388 -31.73 -36.09 -7.56
CA SER A 388 -32.71 -36.00 -6.47
C SER A 388 -32.30 -36.81 -5.23
N ASN A 389 -31.17 -37.54 -5.29
CA ASN A 389 -30.65 -38.29 -4.15
C ASN A 389 -29.97 -37.33 -3.15
N ILE A 390 -30.57 -37.16 -1.97
CA ILE A 390 -30.14 -36.15 -0.99
C ILE A 390 -28.67 -36.31 -0.54
N PRO A 391 -28.19 -37.50 -0.11
CA PRO A 391 -26.78 -37.67 0.24
C PRO A 391 -25.82 -37.36 -0.91
N LEU A 392 -26.13 -37.82 -2.13
CA LEU A 392 -25.31 -37.58 -3.30
C LEU A 392 -25.29 -36.09 -3.67
N TYR A 393 -26.44 -35.42 -3.61
CA TYR A 393 -26.59 -33.99 -3.87
C TYR A 393 -25.62 -33.17 -3.01
N PHE A 394 -25.69 -33.34 -1.68
CA PHE A 394 -24.87 -32.57 -0.76
C PHE A 394 -23.38 -32.93 -0.85
N SER A 395 -23.06 -34.20 -1.12
CA SER A 395 -21.67 -34.62 -1.34
C SER A 395 -21.05 -33.93 -2.56
N LEU A 396 -21.79 -33.89 -3.67
CA LEU A 396 -21.36 -33.22 -4.89
C LEU A 396 -21.29 -31.69 -4.70
N LEU A 397 -22.26 -31.11 -3.98
CA LEU A 397 -22.28 -29.68 -3.68
C LEU A 397 -21.06 -29.25 -2.86
N VAL A 398 -20.71 -30.01 -1.82
CA VAL A 398 -19.50 -29.75 -1.00
C VAL A 398 -18.24 -29.72 -1.88
N ILE A 399 -18.08 -30.69 -2.79
CA ILE A 399 -16.92 -30.77 -3.67
C ILE A 399 -16.91 -29.60 -4.66
N ALA A 400 -18.05 -29.26 -5.24
CA ALA A 400 -18.17 -28.14 -6.17
C ALA A 400 -17.83 -26.81 -5.50
N GLU A 401 -18.44 -26.52 -4.34
CA GLU A 401 -18.18 -25.30 -3.58
C GLU A 401 -16.74 -25.21 -3.09
N PHE A 402 -16.16 -26.33 -2.64
CA PHE A 402 -14.75 -26.38 -2.23
C PHE A 402 -13.84 -25.87 -3.35
N PHE A 403 -14.00 -26.38 -4.57
CA PHE A 403 -13.19 -25.94 -5.72
C PHE A 403 -13.50 -24.51 -6.17
N ILE A 404 -14.77 -24.09 -6.13
CA ILE A 404 -15.18 -22.71 -6.38
C ILE A 404 -14.42 -21.75 -5.46
N PHE A 405 -14.35 -22.03 -4.16
CA PHE A 405 -13.66 -21.17 -3.20
C PHE A 405 -12.12 -21.29 -3.22
N CYS A 406 -11.57 -22.33 -3.85
CA CYS A 406 -10.12 -22.46 -4.02
C CYS A 406 -9.49 -21.34 -4.87
N ILE A 407 -10.27 -20.61 -5.67
CA ILE A 407 -9.71 -19.56 -6.53
C ILE A 407 -9.39 -18.26 -5.79
N THR A 408 -9.95 -18.04 -4.60
CA THR A 408 -9.95 -16.74 -3.90
C THR A 408 -8.54 -16.17 -3.71
N SER A 409 -7.58 -16.99 -3.30
CA SER A 409 -6.19 -16.55 -3.14
C SER A 409 -5.46 -16.41 -4.49
N PRO A 410 -5.47 -17.43 -5.38
CA PRO A 410 -4.88 -17.34 -6.72
C PRO A 410 -5.29 -16.12 -7.53
N VAL A 411 -6.59 -15.79 -7.57
CA VAL A 411 -7.09 -14.67 -8.39
C VAL A 411 -6.59 -13.32 -7.85
N ASN A 412 -6.63 -13.11 -6.54
CA ASN A 412 -6.19 -11.86 -5.92
C ASN A 412 -4.68 -11.64 -6.08
N VAL A 413 -3.88 -12.71 -5.99
CA VAL A 413 -2.44 -12.64 -6.29
C VAL A 413 -2.21 -12.21 -7.74
N SER A 414 -2.97 -12.75 -8.70
CA SER A 414 -2.83 -12.37 -10.10
C SER A 414 -3.07 -10.88 -10.33
N PHE A 415 -4.04 -10.27 -9.65
CA PHE A 415 -4.28 -8.82 -9.73
C PHE A 415 -3.14 -7.99 -9.13
N LEU A 416 -2.63 -8.38 -7.97
CA LEU A 416 -1.56 -7.64 -7.29
C LEU A 416 -0.19 -7.75 -7.98
N SER A 417 0.02 -8.84 -8.74
CA SER A 417 1.32 -9.17 -9.34
C SER A 417 1.48 -8.67 -10.77
N VAL A 418 0.38 -8.35 -11.46
CA VAL A 418 0.43 -7.85 -12.86
C VAL A 418 0.53 -6.33 -12.94
N VAL A 419 0.49 -5.64 -11.81
CA VAL A 419 0.50 -4.18 -11.72
C VAL A 419 1.65 -3.72 -10.83
N SER A 420 2.16 -2.52 -11.11
CA SER A 420 3.15 -1.87 -10.25
C SER A 420 2.55 -1.57 -8.86
N PRO A 421 3.39 -1.44 -7.81
CA PRO A 421 2.92 -1.13 -6.46
C PRO A 421 1.94 0.04 -6.39
N ASN A 422 2.24 1.11 -7.14
CA ASN A 422 1.42 2.33 -7.25
C ASN A 422 0.02 2.13 -7.84
N LEU A 423 -0.20 1.06 -8.61
CA LEU A 423 -1.48 0.75 -9.23
C LEU A 423 -2.27 -0.33 -8.47
N ARG A 424 -1.71 -0.95 -7.43
CA ARG A 424 -2.36 -2.06 -6.69
C ARG A 424 -3.70 -1.66 -6.07
N ASN A 425 -3.77 -0.48 -5.45
CA ASN A 425 -5.01 0.00 -4.83
C ASN A 425 -6.10 0.25 -5.89
N TYR A 426 -5.72 0.82 -7.04
CA TYR A 426 -6.63 1.02 -8.17
C TYR A 426 -7.08 -0.32 -8.77
N SER A 427 -6.15 -1.27 -8.93
CA SER A 427 -6.40 -2.62 -9.42
C SER A 427 -7.47 -3.32 -8.58
N MET A 428 -7.28 -3.38 -7.26
CA MET A 428 -8.26 -4.02 -6.36
C MET A 428 -9.61 -3.29 -6.38
N SER A 429 -9.62 -1.96 -6.34
CA SER A 429 -10.86 -1.18 -6.33
C SER A 429 -11.68 -1.34 -7.62
N ILE A 430 -11.01 -1.26 -8.77
CA ILE A 430 -11.67 -1.40 -10.09
C ILE A 430 -12.17 -2.83 -10.28
N GLN A 431 -11.37 -3.83 -9.90
CA GLN A 431 -11.82 -5.22 -9.93
C GLN A 431 -13.09 -5.42 -9.10
N ILE A 432 -13.09 -5.00 -7.84
CA ILE A 432 -14.25 -5.13 -6.93
C ILE A 432 -15.47 -4.41 -7.51
N PHE A 433 -15.29 -3.19 -8.04
CA PHE A 433 -16.38 -2.47 -8.68
C PHE A 433 -16.98 -3.23 -9.88
N VAL A 434 -16.13 -3.76 -10.77
CA VAL A 434 -16.58 -4.44 -11.99
C VAL A 434 -17.26 -5.77 -11.68
N ILE A 435 -16.72 -6.58 -10.76
CA ILE A 435 -17.38 -7.85 -10.38
C ILE A 435 -18.71 -7.62 -9.69
N HIS A 436 -18.87 -6.51 -8.98
CA HIS A 436 -20.18 -6.15 -8.46
C HIS A 436 -21.10 -5.67 -9.58
N ALA A 437 -20.67 -4.67 -10.34
CA ALA A 437 -21.49 -4.02 -11.38
C ALA A 437 -22.02 -4.99 -12.46
N ILE A 438 -21.19 -5.95 -12.88
CA ILE A 438 -21.48 -6.84 -14.02
C ILE A 438 -21.62 -8.30 -13.56
N GLY A 439 -21.05 -8.67 -12.42
CA GLY A 439 -21.09 -10.02 -11.88
C GLY A 439 -22.31 -10.24 -10.98
N ASP A 440 -22.11 -10.12 -9.67
CA ASP A 440 -23.13 -10.57 -8.70
C ASP A 440 -24.38 -9.69 -8.67
N PHE A 441 -24.30 -8.38 -8.92
CA PHE A 441 -25.46 -7.49 -8.92
C PHE A 441 -26.55 -7.89 -9.93
N PRO A 442 -26.27 -7.99 -11.25
CA PRO A 442 -27.32 -8.31 -12.23
C PRO A 442 -27.71 -9.79 -12.22
N SER A 443 -26.88 -10.67 -11.65
CA SER A 443 -27.02 -12.11 -11.80
C SER A 443 -28.34 -12.73 -11.28
N PRO A 444 -28.90 -12.35 -10.11
CA PRO A 444 -30.15 -12.96 -9.63
C PRO A 444 -31.33 -12.54 -10.49
N SER A 445 -31.38 -11.26 -10.89
CA SER A 445 -32.39 -10.70 -11.79
C SER A 445 -32.32 -11.35 -13.17
N ALA A 446 -31.13 -11.48 -13.75
CA ALA A 446 -30.91 -12.11 -15.04
C ALA A 446 -31.31 -13.59 -15.03
N MET A 447 -30.94 -14.33 -13.97
CA MET A 447 -31.34 -15.72 -13.80
C MET A 447 -32.87 -15.86 -13.65
N GLY A 448 -33.50 -14.97 -12.88
CA GLY A 448 -34.94 -14.94 -12.70
C GLY A 448 -35.70 -14.68 -14.01
N ALA A 449 -35.27 -13.67 -14.79
CA ALA A 449 -35.82 -13.39 -16.11
C ALA A 449 -35.67 -14.57 -17.08
N PHE A 450 -34.51 -15.23 -17.06
CA PHE A 450 -34.28 -16.42 -17.88
C PHE A 450 -35.13 -17.61 -17.43
N ALA A 451 -35.34 -17.77 -16.11
CA ALA A 451 -36.22 -18.79 -15.56
C ALA A 451 -37.67 -18.59 -16.00
N ASP A 452 -38.20 -17.37 -15.92
CA ASP A 452 -39.54 -17.04 -16.40
C ASP A 452 -39.70 -17.33 -17.90
N TYR A 453 -38.72 -16.95 -18.72
CA TYR A 453 -38.68 -17.27 -20.15
C TYR A 453 -38.74 -18.79 -20.42
N LEU A 454 -38.09 -19.60 -19.59
CA LEU A 454 -38.07 -21.06 -19.70
C LEU A 454 -39.28 -21.77 -19.03
N GLY A 455 -40.30 -21.01 -18.61
CA GLY A 455 -41.51 -21.55 -17.98
C GLY A 455 -41.56 -21.39 -16.46
N GLY A 456 -41.02 -20.30 -15.92
CA GLY A 456 -41.08 -19.93 -14.50
C GLY A 456 -40.39 -20.94 -13.58
N ASN A 457 -41.16 -21.56 -12.69
CA ASN A 457 -40.65 -22.51 -11.69
C ASN A 457 -39.91 -23.71 -12.32
N ALA A 458 -40.41 -24.25 -13.43
CA ALA A 458 -39.73 -25.33 -14.16
C ALA A 458 -38.48 -24.82 -14.91
N GLY A 459 -38.50 -23.55 -15.30
CA GLY A 459 -37.37 -22.87 -15.92
C GLY A 459 -36.22 -22.60 -14.96
N LEU A 460 -36.51 -22.34 -13.68
CA LEU A 460 -35.49 -22.02 -12.66
C LEU A 460 -34.43 -23.13 -12.51
N SER A 461 -34.86 -24.39 -12.52
CA SER A 461 -33.94 -25.55 -12.46
C SER A 461 -33.11 -25.71 -13.76
N LYS A 462 -33.62 -25.25 -14.90
CA LYS A 462 -32.86 -25.24 -16.17
C LYS A 462 -31.88 -24.06 -16.21
N SER A 463 -32.27 -22.91 -15.66
CA SER A 463 -31.43 -21.72 -15.56
C SER A 463 -30.16 -21.99 -14.75
N ILE A 464 -30.25 -22.78 -13.66
CA ILE A 464 -29.06 -23.13 -12.88
C ILE A 464 -28.09 -24.03 -13.68
N LEU A 465 -28.60 -24.99 -14.46
CA LEU A 465 -27.78 -25.82 -15.33
C LEU A 465 -27.05 -24.98 -16.40
N PHE A 466 -27.71 -23.93 -16.90
CA PHE A 466 -27.10 -22.97 -17.81
C PHE A 466 -25.97 -22.17 -17.16
N LEU A 467 -26.05 -21.79 -15.88
CA LEU A 467 -24.98 -21.06 -15.19
C LEU A 467 -23.66 -21.84 -15.12
N TRP A 468 -23.71 -23.17 -15.05
CA TRP A 468 -22.49 -24.00 -15.12
C TRP A 468 -21.80 -23.88 -16.50
N THR A 469 -22.55 -23.58 -17.57
CA THR A 469 -21.96 -23.26 -18.88
C THR A 469 -21.30 -21.88 -18.90
N VAL A 470 -21.78 -20.92 -18.11
CA VAL A 470 -21.15 -19.60 -17.95
C VAL A 470 -19.77 -19.74 -17.29
N LEU A 471 -19.60 -20.68 -16.35
CA LEU A 471 -18.28 -20.99 -15.78
C LEU A 471 -17.27 -21.52 -16.79
N VAL A 472 -17.71 -22.14 -17.90
CA VAL A 472 -16.81 -22.55 -18.99
C VAL A 472 -16.13 -21.32 -19.62
N PHE A 473 -16.85 -20.20 -19.77
CA PHE A 473 -16.25 -18.96 -20.22
C PHE A 473 -15.27 -18.38 -19.20
N SER A 474 -15.56 -18.51 -17.91
CA SER A 474 -14.61 -18.13 -16.84
C SER A 474 -13.30 -18.92 -16.95
N VAL A 475 -13.38 -20.25 -17.14
CA VAL A 475 -12.22 -21.12 -17.39
C VAL A 475 -11.46 -20.66 -18.63
N ALA A 476 -12.17 -20.37 -19.74
CA ALA A 476 -11.54 -19.92 -20.98
C ALA A 476 -10.78 -18.60 -20.80
N PHE A 477 -11.37 -17.61 -20.13
CA PHE A 477 -10.71 -16.32 -19.89
C PHE A 477 -9.49 -16.47 -18.98
N PHE A 478 -9.60 -17.24 -17.89
CA PHE A 478 -8.44 -17.50 -17.03
C PHE A 478 -7.35 -18.28 -17.75
N PHE A 479 -7.70 -19.24 -18.61
CA PHE A 479 -6.74 -19.99 -19.40
C PHE A 479 -6.02 -19.10 -20.43
N VAL A 480 -6.73 -18.22 -21.14
CA VAL A 480 -6.13 -17.24 -22.05
C VAL A 480 -5.21 -16.28 -21.29
N GLY A 481 -5.67 -15.78 -20.13
CA GLY A 481 -4.86 -14.94 -19.25
C GLY A 481 -3.58 -15.65 -18.80
N PHE A 482 -3.66 -16.94 -18.45
CA PHE A 482 -2.51 -17.78 -18.14
C PHE A 482 -1.52 -17.88 -19.31
N LEU A 483 -1.99 -18.14 -20.53
CA LEU A 483 -1.11 -18.26 -21.70
C LEU A 483 -0.35 -16.95 -21.97
N ILE A 484 -1.04 -15.81 -21.86
CA ILE A 484 -0.44 -14.48 -22.03
C ILE A 484 0.57 -14.19 -20.90
N ALA A 485 0.19 -14.42 -19.64
CA ALA A 485 1.06 -14.22 -18.48
C ALA A 485 2.31 -15.11 -18.56
N ARG A 486 2.14 -16.38 -18.94
CA ARG A 486 3.25 -17.32 -19.14
C ARG A 486 4.19 -16.83 -20.24
N SER A 487 3.66 -16.37 -21.36
CA SER A 487 4.47 -15.81 -22.45
C SER A 487 5.28 -14.60 -21.98
N LYS A 488 4.63 -13.63 -21.31
CA LYS A 488 5.31 -12.46 -20.74
C LYS A 488 6.37 -12.83 -19.70
N SER A 489 6.07 -13.78 -18.81
CA SER A 489 7.02 -14.23 -17.78
C SER A 489 8.29 -14.83 -18.37
N LYS A 490 8.20 -15.59 -19.48
CA LYS A 490 9.37 -16.13 -20.17
C LYS A 490 10.22 -15.03 -20.82
N ILE A 491 9.57 -13.97 -21.30
CA ILE A 491 10.28 -12.81 -21.88
C ILE A 491 11.03 -12.06 -20.77
N GLU A 492 10.38 -11.83 -19.62
CA GLU A 492 10.99 -11.23 -18.44
C GLU A 492 12.19 -12.05 -17.94
N GLU A 493 12.00 -13.36 -17.73
CA GLU A 493 13.07 -14.28 -17.30
C GLU A 493 14.26 -14.28 -18.28
N ARG A 494 14.00 -14.27 -19.59
CA ARG A 494 15.06 -14.18 -20.61
C ARG A 494 15.76 -12.84 -20.59
N SER A 495 15.04 -11.75 -20.35
CA SER A 495 15.60 -10.39 -20.23
C SER A 495 16.48 -10.27 -19.00
N GLU A 496 16.05 -10.81 -17.87
CA GLU A 496 16.82 -10.87 -16.62
C GLU A 496 18.08 -11.72 -16.79
N ALA A 497 17.95 -12.93 -17.35
CA ALA A 497 19.09 -13.79 -17.63
C ALA A 497 20.10 -13.11 -18.58
N PHE A 498 19.63 -12.38 -19.60
CA PHE A 498 20.51 -11.61 -20.48
C PHE A 498 21.18 -10.44 -19.75
N ALA A 499 20.47 -9.74 -18.86
CA ALA A 499 21.04 -8.68 -18.04
C ALA A 499 22.12 -9.22 -17.08
N ASP A 500 21.90 -10.39 -16.49
CA ASP A 500 22.86 -11.02 -15.59
C ASP A 500 24.07 -11.58 -16.34
N LEU A 501 23.89 -12.19 -17.52
CA LEU A 501 24.99 -12.53 -18.43
C LEU A 501 25.82 -11.31 -18.82
N LYS A 502 25.16 -10.16 -19.08
CA LYS A 502 25.86 -8.90 -19.39
C LYS A 502 26.66 -8.41 -18.18
N LYS A 503 26.12 -8.51 -16.96
CA LYS A 503 26.85 -8.20 -15.72
C LYS A 503 28.04 -9.14 -15.52
N GLU A 504 27.86 -10.44 -15.71
CA GLU A 504 28.91 -11.45 -15.55
C GLU A 504 30.04 -11.24 -16.55
N ASN A 505 29.72 -11.05 -17.84
CA ASN A 505 30.70 -10.75 -18.88
C ASN A 505 31.44 -9.44 -18.61
N TYR A 506 30.73 -8.42 -18.11
CA TYR A 506 31.36 -7.16 -17.69
C TYR A 506 32.34 -7.36 -16.53
N GLN A 507 31.96 -8.15 -15.51
CA GLN A 507 32.86 -8.48 -14.40
C GLN A 507 34.08 -9.27 -14.88
N ARG A 508 33.89 -10.25 -15.77
CA ARG A 508 34.97 -11.06 -16.35
C ARG A 508 35.96 -10.21 -17.15
N ALA A 509 35.45 -9.33 -18.02
CA ALA A 509 36.27 -8.38 -18.78
C ALA A 509 37.04 -7.42 -17.85
N LYS A 510 36.41 -6.96 -16.76
CA LYS A 510 37.06 -6.14 -15.74
C LYS A 510 38.21 -6.90 -15.06
N THR A 511 38.02 -8.16 -14.68
CA THR A 511 39.06 -9.01 -14.08
C THR A 511 40.22 -9.27 -15.04
N GLU A 512 39.96 -9.53 -16.33
CA GLU A 512 41.00 -9.70 -17.34
C GLU A 512 41.82 -8.41 -17.56
N LEU A 513 41.16 -7.25 -17.65
CA LEU A 513 41.82 -5.95 -17.75
C LEU A 513 42.70 -5.65 -16.54
N ILE A 514 42.22 -5.93 -15.33
CA ILE A 514 43.01 -5.82 -14.10
C ILE A 514 44.22 -6.76 -14.17
N GLY A 515 44.05 -8.01 -14.59
CA GLY A 515 45.16 -8.97 -14.74
C GLY A 515 46.18 -8.57 -15.81
N ILE A 516 45.77 -7.91 -16.90
CA ILE A 516 46.68 -7.35 -17.90
C ILE A 516 47.41 -6.13 -17.33
N ALA A 517 46.72 -5.25 -16.61
CA ALA A 517 47.32 -4.08 -15.97
C ALA A 517 48.34 -4.49 -14.90
N SER A 518 48.05 -5.49 -14.07
CA SER A 518 48.98 -6.04 -13.08
C SER A 518 50.21 -6.68 -13.73
N ARG A 519 50.06 -7.40 -14.85
CA ARG A 519 51.20 -7.95 -15.61
C ARG A 519 52.06 -6.84 -16.24
N LYS A 520 51.45 -5.78 -16.78
CA LYS A 520 52.18 -4.59 -17.26
C LYS A 520 52.89 -3.85 -16.12
N ALA A 521 52.25 -3.66 -14.97
CA ALA A 521 52.86 -3.03 -13.80
C ALA A 521 54.03 -3.86 -13.25
N ALA A 522 53.93 -5.19 -13.24
CA ALA A 522 55.04 -6.08 -12.89
C ALA A 522 56.21 -5.96 -13.89
N SER A 523 55.92 -5.86 -15.19
CA SER A 523 56.96 -5.63 -16.21
C SER A 523 57.63 -4.25 -16.08
N LEU A 524 56.87 -3.20 -15.72
CA LEU A 524 57.42 -1.86 -15.46
C LEU A 524 58.26 -1.83 -14.18
N ASN A 525 57.83 -2.48 -13.10
CA ASN A 525 58.61 -2.59 -11.87
C ASN A 525 59.89 -3.40 -12.07
N CYS A 526 59.91 -4.37 -13.00
CA CYS A 526 61.14 -5.07 -13.38
C CYS A 526 62.11 -4.15 -14.15
N CYS A 527 61.60 -3.20 -14.95
CA CYS A 527 62.42 -2.17 -15.61
C CYS A 527 62.93 -1.09 -14.63
N VAL A 528 62.13 -0.70 -13.62
CA VAL A 528 62.52 0.29 -12.59
C VAL A 528 63.47 -0.30 -11.53
N ALA A 529 63.38 -1.60 -11.26
CA ALA A 529 64.35 -2.32 -10.43
C ALA A 529 65.72 -2.44 -11.12
N CYS A 530 65.78 -2.41 -12.46
CA CYS A 530 67.03 -2.45 -13.21
C CYS A 530 67.73 -1.07 -13.24
N SER A 531 66.97 0.02 -13.27
CA SER A 531 67.51 1.39 -13.29
C SER A 531 67.87 1.97 -11.91
N SER A 532 67.41 1.36 -10.82
CA SER A 532 67.73 1.80 -9.45
C SER A 532 69.09 1.30 -8.91
N SER A 533 69.84 0.50 -9.69
CA SER A 533 71.22 0.10 -9.34
C SER A 533 72.32 1.03 -9.90
N LEU A 534 72.01 1.91 -10.86
CA LEU A 534 73.03 2.77 -11.51
C LEU A 534 73.12 4.21 -10.97
N MET A 535 72.07 4.72 -10.31
CA MET A 535 71.96 6.13 -9.90
C MET A 535 72.24 6.34 -8.40
N ARG A 536 73.36 5.81 -7.89
CA ARG A 536 73.80 6.07 -6.50
C ARG A 536 75.22 6.61 -6.34
N ASN A 537 75.92 6.97 -7.43
CA ASN A 537 77.36 7.30 -7.38
C ASN A 537 77.83 8.63 -8.01
N TYR A 538 76.95 9.57 -8.40
CA TYR A 538 77.43 10.84 -8.97
C TYR A 538 76.68 12.05 -8.43
N ALA A 539 77.18 12.59 -7.32
CA ALA A 539 76.88 13.96 -6.88
C ALA A 539 78.16 14.60 -6.35
N THR A 540 78.95 15.18 -7.25
CA THR A 540 79.95 16.21 -6.95
C THR A 540 80.31 16.98 -8.21
N PHE A 541 80.46 18.30 -8.08
CA PHE A 541 81.16 19.26 -8.94
C PHE A 541 80.41 20.04 -10.05
N ASN A 542 80.07 21.28 -9.66
CA ASN A 542 80.51 22.57 -10.22
C ASN A 542 80.01 23.14 -11.57
N PHE A 543 79.34 24.30 -11.42
CA PHE A 543 79.61 25.64 -11.99
C PHE A 543 79.49 25.94 -13.50
N ASN A 544 78.54 26.85 -13.78
CA ASN A 544 78.57 28.10 -14.57
C ASN A 544 79.01 28.16 -16.05
N GLN A 545 78.15 28.83 -16.83
CA GLN A 545 78.33 29.84 -17.92
C GLN A 545 77.50 29.46 -19.16
N ASN A 546 76.41 30.18 -19.50
CA ASN A 546 76.26 31.50 -20.17
C ASN A 546 76.03 31.36 -21.69
N GLU A 547 75.21 32.30 -22.21
CA GLU A 547 74.92 32.66 -23.62
C GLU A 547 73.77 31.90 -24.31
N GLU A 548 72.58 32.53 -24.46
CA GLU A 548 72.11 33.39 -25.60
C GLU A 548 71.65 32.51 -26.78
N ASP A 549 70.48 32.60 -27.43
CA ASP A 549 69.48 33.65 -27.58
C ASP A 549 68.14 33.08 -28.13
N ASP A 550 67.05 33.78 -27.80
CA ASP A 550 65.87 34.12 -28.63
C ASP A 550 64.96 33.07 -29.33
N TYR A 551 63.73 32.89 -28.81
CA TYR A 551 62.48 33.54 -29.29
C TYR A 551 61.21 32.85 -28.72
N GLU A 552 60.48 33.61 -27.91
CA GLU A 552 59.01 33.73 -27.83
C GLU A 552 58.08 32.47 -27.79
N LYS A 553 57.65 32.10 -26.57
CA LYS A 553 56.28 32.35 -26.01
C LYS A 553 55.99 31.44 -24.81
N GLN A 554 55.86 32.05 -23.63
CA GLN A 554 55.34 31.51 -22.37
C GLN A 554 54.10 32.35 -21.95
N PRO A 555 53.28 31.99 -20.92
CA PRO A 555 53.54 31.02 -19.85
C PRO A 555 52.37 30.05 -19.56
N GLY A 556 52.65 29.02 -18.77
CA GLY A 556 51.59 28.17 -18.20
C GLY A 556 52.14 26.92 -17.52
N GLN A 557 52.73 27.11 -16.35
CA GLN A 557 53.29 26.09 -15.48
C GLN A 557 52.33 24.90 -15.27
N SER A 558 52.87 23.68 -15.43
CA SER A 558 52.47 22.56 -14.60
C SER A 558 53.02 22.80 -13.18
N PRO A 559 52.16 22.64 -12.16
CA PRO A 559 52.56 21.87 -11.00
C PRO A 559 51.50 20.79 -10.72
N LEU A 560 51.79 19.56 -11.13
CA LEU A 560 51.15 18.34 -10.61
C LEU A 560 51.60 18.12 -9.16
N ALA A 561 51.07 18.95 -8.28
CA ALA A 561 50.91 18.75 -6.85
C ALA A 561 49.89 19.82 -6.37
N ALA A 562 48.61 19.59 -6.67
CA ALA A 562 47.54 20.42 -6.11
C ALA A 562 47.18 19.88 -4.70
N PRO A 563 47.24 20.69 -3.64
CA PRO A 563 46.92 20.28 -2.28
C PRO A 563 45.41 20.06 -2.12
N LEU A 564 45.03 19.28 -1.10
CA LEU A 564 43.65 19.09 -0.58
C LEU A 564 42.98 20.39 -0.06
N GLU A 565 43.42 21.57 -0.50
CA GLU A 565 43.01 22.89 0.01
C GLU A 565 41.79 23.50 -0.71
N GLN A 566 41.15 22.78 -1.64
CA GLN A 566 40.05 23.37 -2.44
C GLN A 566 38.65 23.22 -1.86
N TYR A 567 38.49 22.62 -0.68
CA TYR A 567 37.23 22.65 0.07
C TYR A 567 37.37 23.64 1.21
N ASN A 568 36.64 24.76 1.19
CA ASN A 568 36.49 25.59 2.38
C ASN A 568 35.79 24.75 3.45
N VAL A 569 36.58 24.27 4.42
CA VAL A 569 36.13 23.31 5.43
C VAL A 569 35.43 24.03 6.57
N MET A 570 34.10 24.00 6.56
CA MET A 570 33.32 24.13 7.79
C MET A 570 33.02 22.71 8.29
N GLN A 571 33.86 22.22 9.19
CA GLN A 571 33.71 20.89 9.78
C GLN A 571 32.60 20.90 10.83
N TYR A 572 31.52 20.17 10.57
CA TYR A 572 30.49 19.85 11.55
C TYR A 572 30.59 18.36 11.88
N ASP A 573 31.06 18.04 13.09
CA ASP A 573 31.23 16.65 13.54
C ASP A 573 29.95 16.17 14.23
N SER A 574 29.29 15.20 13.60
CA SER A 574 28.12 14.51 14.12
C SER A 574 28.23 13.04 13.71
N SER A 575 27.64 12.13 14.50
CA SER A 575 27.69 10.69 14.21
C SER A 575 27.13 10.36 12.82
N VAL A 576 26.17 11.16 12.32
CA VAL A 576 25.57 11.10 10.97
C VAL A 576 25.20 12.52 10.50
N THR A 577 25.60 12.89 9.29
CA THR A 577 25.24 14.18 8.65
C THR A 577 23.77 14.23 8.23
N PHE A 578 23.06 15.29 8.64
CA PHE A 578 21.65 15.53 8.28
C PHE A 578 21.42 16.98 7.82
N ILE A 579 20.90 17.14 6.60
CA ILE A 579 20.58 18.46 6.02
C ILE A 579 19.14 18.82 6.42
N SER A 580 18.99 19.71 7.39
CA SER A 580 17.73 20.08 8.07
C SER A 580 16.80 20.96 7.24
N GLY A 581 17.28 21.57 6.15
CA GLY A 581 16.44 22.40 5.29
C GLY A 581 17.20 23.08 4.16
N TYR A 582 16.48 23.85 3.34
CA TYR A 582 17.05 24.59 2.22
C TYR A 582 16.36 25.95 2.07
N GLY A 583 17.15 26.98 1.79
CA GLY A 583 16.71 28.30 1.37
C GLY A 583 16.99 28.52 -0.12
N GLN A 584 16.59 29.67 -0.66
CA GLN A 584 16.85 30.00 -2.08
C GLN A 584 18.35 29.91 -2.43
N ARG A 585 19.24 30.27 -1.50
CA ARG A 585 20.70 30.38 -1.70
C ARG A 585 21.54 29.61 -0.68
N SER A 586 20.94 28.69 0.07
CA SER A 586 21.61 28.06 1.21
C SER A 586 21.01 26.70 1.56
N PHE A 587 21.79 25.85 2.21
CA PHE A 587 21.33 24.64 2.89
C PHE A 587 21.51 24.79 4.39
N PHE A 588 20.68 24.11 5.16
CA PHE A 588 20.79 24.06 6.62
C PHE A 588 21.26 22.66 7.02
N VAL A 589 22.28 22.59 7.87
CA VAL A 589 22.83 21.34 8.44
C VAL A 589 22.79 21.52 9.95
N GLY A 590 21.91 20.78 10.62
CA GLY A 590 21.54 21.07 12.01
C GLY A 590 21.03 22.51 12.16
N ASN A 591 21.69 23.31 13.00
CA ASN A 591 21.40 24.73 13.20
C ASN A 591 22.28 25.67 12.36
N THR A 592 23.18 25.13 11.53
CA THR A 592 24.14 25.91 10.75
C THR A 592 23.65 26.12 9.32
N ARG A 593 23.63 27.37 8.87
CA ARG A 593 23.30 27.74 7.50
C ARG A 593 24.57 27.80 6.64
N ILE A 594 24.62 26.99 5.58
CA ILE A 594 25.70 26.96 4.60
C ILE A 594 25.19 27.65 3.33
N PHE A 595 25.82 28.74 2.92
CA PHE A 595 25.47 29.45 1.69
C PHE A 595 26.12 28.81 0.47
N GLY A 596 25.37 28.72 -0.63
CA GLY A 596 25.80 28.09 -1.87
C GLY A 596 25.53 26.59 -1.95
N SER A 597 26.14 25.95 -2.94
CA SER A 597 25.99 24.52 -3.20
C SER A 597 26.86 23.70 -2.26
N ILE A 598 26.47 22.45 -2.01
CA ILE A 598 27.12 21.61 -1.00
C ILE A 598 27.43 20.21 -1.53
N PHE A 599 28.47 19.60 -0.95
CA PHE A 599 28.81 18.20 -1.10
C PHE A 599 28.77 17.54 0.28
N ALA A 600 27.80 16.67 0.51
CA ALA A 600 27.55 16.02 1.79
C ALA A 600 27.97 14.55 1.76
N THR A 601 28.63 14.14 2.83
CA THR A 601 29.11 12.77 3.09
C THR A 601 28.51 12.27 4.40
N LYS A 602 28.81 11.03 4.79
CA LYS A 602 28.26 10.43 6.02
C LYS A 602 28.52 11.25 7.28
N LYS A 603 29.70 11.88 7.38
CA LYS A 603 30.16 12.58 8.59
C LYS A 603 30.43 14.07 8.37
N GLN A 604 30.52 14.54 7.13
CA GLN A 604 31.03 15.87 6.81
C GLN A 604 30.27 16.50 5.63
N VAL A 605 30.10 17.82 5.67
CA VAL A 605 29.57 18.63 4.56
C VAL A 605 30.63 19.62 4.12
N PHE A 606 30.80 19.73 2.81
CA PHE A 606 31.73 20.63 2.16
C PHE A 606 30.94 21.64 1.32
N VAL A 607 31.46 22.85 1.21
CA VAL A 607 30.98 23.79 0.18
C VAL A 607 31.43 23.26 -1.18
N TRP A 608 30.50 23.19 -2.12
CA TRP A 608 30.75 22.74 -3.47
C TRP A 608 30.67 23.93 -4.42
N ASP A 609 31.77 24.25 -5.08
CA ASP A 609 31.87 25.45 -5.93
C ASP A 609 31.25 25.23 -7.33
N ILE A 610 29.95 24.92 -7.34
CA ILE A 610 29.16 24.69 -8.56
C ILE A 610 27.85 25.45 -8.42
N SER A 611 27.55 26.33 -9.39
CA SER A 611 26.34 27.17 -9.35
C SER A 611 25.34 26.82 -10.46
N ASP A 612 25.79 26.12 -11.49
CA ASP A 612 24.97 25.71 -12.63
C ASP A 612 25.17 24.21 -12.95
N PRO A 613 24.09 23.47 -13.27
CA PRO A 613 24.18 22.05 -13.61
C PRO A 613 25.13 21.71 -14.77
N SER A 614 25.36 22.63 -15.70
CA SER A 614 26.32 22.45 -16.81
C SER A 614 27.78 22.38 -16.36
N GLN A 615 28.09 22.85 -15.15
CA GLN A 615 29.43 22.80 -14.56
C GLN A 615 29.72 21.45 -13.87
N ILE A 616 28.72 20.56 -13.80
CA ILE A 616 28.89 19.22 -13.21
C ILE A 616 29.69 18.35 -14.18
N THR A 617 30.91 18.02 -13.78
CA THR A 617 31.87 17.23 -14.54
C THR A 617 32.40 16.07 -13.68
N ILE A 618 33.18 15.18 -14.28
CA ILE A 618 33.85 14.10 -13.53
C ILE A 618 34.74 14.70 -12.42
N GLU A 619 35.47 15.77 -12.74
CA GLU A 619 36.37 16.46 -11.81
C GLU A 619 35.60 17.05 -10.62
N SER A 620 34.42 17.65 -10.83
CA SER A 620 33.66 18.27 -9.74
C SER A 620 33.03 17.28 -8.76
N LEU A 621 32.88 16.01 -9.14
CA LEU A 621 32.34 14.93 -8.30
C LEU A 621 33.41 13.98 -7.75
N LYS A 622 34.68 14.20 -8.08
CA LYS A 622 35.82 13.30 -7.78
C LYS A 622 36.06 13.07 -6.28
N LEU A 623 35.54 13.95 -5.44
CA LEU A 623 35.55 13.77 -3.98
C LEU A 623 34.92 12.45 -3.57
N ALA A 624 33.87 12.00 -4.25
CA ALA A 624 33.19 10.74 -3.96
C ALA A 624 34.15 9.52 -4.00
N GLU A 625 35.14 9.52 -4.89
CA GLU A 625 36.09 8.40 -5.05
C GLU A 625 37.09 8.29 -3.90
N HIS A 626 37.35 9.40 -3.22
CA HIS A 626 38.37 9.51 -2.18
C HIS A 626 37.81 9.27 -0.77
N LEU A 627 36.50 8.98 -0.66
CA LEU A 627 35.85 8.66 0.61
C LEU A 627 36.08 7.19 0.99
N ASN A 628 36.22 6.95 2.29
CA ASN A 628 36.41 5.61 2.85
C ASN A 628 35.33 5.33 3.93
N PRO A 629 34.39 4.39 3.71
CA PRO A 629 34.23 3.57 2.51
C PRO A 629 33.76 4.38 1.30
N THR A 630 34.06 3.90 0.08
CA THR A 630 33.61 4.53 -1.17
C THR A 630 32.08 4.40 -1.28
N PRO A 631 31.34 5.49 -1.59
CA PRO A 631 29.90 5.45 -1.65
C PRO A 631 29.42 4.55 -2.80
N THR A 632 28.40 3.74 -2.54
CA THR A 632 27.73 2.93 -3.56
C THR A 632 26.76 3.75 -4.41
N LEU A 633 26.27 4.88 -3.87
CA LEU A 633 25.34 5.80 -4.53
C LEU A 633 25.75 7.26 -4.30
N LEU A 634 25.77 8.05 -5.38
CA LEU A 634 25.99 9.49 -5.40
C LEU A 634 24.74 10.19 -5.94
N LEU A 635 24.05 10.92 -5.08
CA LEU A 635 22.88 11.72 -5.44
C LEU A 635 23.34 13.07 -5.97
N VAL A 636 22.82 13.47 -7.14
CA VAL A 636 23.16 14.76 -7.75
C VAL A 636 21.92 15.64 -7.85
N GLY A 637 21.91 16.69 -7.03
CA GLY A 637 20.88 17.73 -7.01
C GLY A 637 21.17 18.84 -8.01
N THR A 638 20.37 18.94 -9.07
CA THR A 638 20.60 19.89 -10.18
C THR A 638 19.82 21.20 -10.06
N GLY A 639 19.50 21.63 -8.84
CA GLY A 639 18.74 22.86 -8.58
C GLY A 639 17.23 22.65 -8.59
N LYS A 640 16.48 23.57 -9.22
CA LYS A 640 14.99 23.57 -9.22
C LYS A 640 14.36 22.46 -10.06
N SER A 641 15.04 22.03 -11.12
CA SER A 641 14.57 21.00 -12.04
C SER A 641 15.60 19.87 -12.15
N ILE A 642 15.16 18.71 -12.64
CA ILE A 642 16.05 17.57 -12.92
C ILE A 642 16.76 17.85 -14.25
N VAL A 643 18.09 17.91 -14.22
CA VAL A 643 18.95 18.00 -15.40
C VAL A 643 19.73 16.69 -15.49
N ARG A 644 19.68 16.05 -16.66
CA ARG A 644 20.39 14.80 -16.89
C ARG A 644 21.85 15.08 -17.19
N LEU A 645 22.76 14.38 -16.53
CA LEU A 645 24.20 14.56 -16.74
C LEU A 645 24.65 13.90 -18.06
N PRO A 646 25.78 14.36 -18.65
CA PRO A 646 26.37 13.69 -19.79
C PRO A 646 26.64 12.21 -19.51
N GLN A 647 26.42 11.36 -20.52
CA GLN A 647 26.56 9.90 -20.38
C GLN A 647 27.97 9.49 -19.92
N GLU A 648 29.00 10.25 -20.31
CA GLU A 648 30.39 10.07 -19.91
C GLU A 648 30.59 10.10 -18.37
N VAL A 649 29.85 10.96 -17.66
CA VAL A 649 29.92 11.06 -16.19
C VAL A 649 29.35 9.80 -15.53
N HIS A 650 28.23 9.29 -16.04
CA HIS A 650 27.65 8.04 -15.55
C HIS A 650 28.55 6.83 -15.79
N GLU A 651 29.16 6.75 -16.97
CA GLU A 651 30.04 5.64 -17.34
C GLU A 651 31.31 5.61 -16.48
N TYR A 652 31.89 6.79 -16.20
CA TYR A 652 33.05 6.93 -15.34
C TYR A 652 32.77 6.44 -13.90
N PHE A 653 31.76 6.99 -13.22
CA PHE A 653 31.47 6.63 -11.83
C PHE A 653 30.93 5.19 -11.68
N ARG A 654 30.15 4.70 -12.66
CA ARG A 654 29.69 3.30 -12.67
C ARG A 654 30.86 2.32 -12.76
N LYS A 655 31.92 2.65 -13.52
CA LYS A 655 33.14 1.82 -13.60
C LYS A 655 33.84 1.68 -12.25
N ASN A 656 33.75 2.73 -11.43
CA ASN A 656 34.33 2.82 -10.09
C ASN A 656 33.37 2.38 -8.98
N GLY A 657 32.22 1.78 -9.32
CA GLY A 657 31.30 1.18 -8.35
C GLY A 657 30.32 2.15 -7.69
N VAL A 658 30.25 3.40 -8.18
CA VAL A 658 29.35 4.44 -7.68
C VAL A 658 28.21 4.63 -8.68
N VAL A 659 26.96 4.43 -8.25
CA VAL A 659 25.78 4.74 -9.06
C VAL A 659 25.43 6.21 -8.90
N ILE A 660 25.20 6.93 -10.00
CA ILE A 660 24.72 8.32 -9.96
C ILE A 660 23.21 8.33 -10.19
N GLU A 661 22.48 9.08 -9.36
CA GLU A 661 21.08 9.40 -9.59
C GLU A 661 20.85 10.92 -9.55
N GLU A 662 20.33 11.47 -10.65
CA GLU A 662 19.97 12.89 -10.73
C GLU A 662 18.56 13.15 -10.22
N MET A 663 18.44 14.23 -9.46
CA MET A 663 17.18 14.71 -8.92
C MET A 663 17.21 16.24 -8.86
N ASN A 664 16.06 16.87 -8.60
CA ASN A 664 16.10 18.26 -8.14
C ASN A 664 16.77 18.30 -6.76
N SER A 665 17.43 19.40 -6.40
CA SER A 665 18.23 19.47 -5.17
C SER A 665 17.43 19.18 -3.91
N VAL A 666 16.15 19.54 -3.89
CA VAL A 666 15.24 19.27 -2.77
C VAL A 666 15.05 17.76 -2.58
N SER A 667 14.81 17.03 -3.67
CA SER A 667 14.62 15.58 -3.62
C SER A 667 15.94 14.86 -3.36
N ALA A 668 17.07 15.37 -3.88
CA ALA A 668 18.40 14.81 -3.62
C ALA A 668 18.76 14.89 -2.13
N VAL A 669 18.48 16.03 -1.48
CA VAL A 669 18.67 16.20 -0.03
C VAL A 669 17.79 15.23 0.76
N SER A 670 16.51 15.11 0.39
CA SER A 670 15.56 14.20 1.04
C SER A 670 16.03 12.75 0.96
N THR A 671 16.39 12.28 -0.23
CA THR A 671 16.89 10.91 -0.44
C THR A 671 18.23 10.68 0.27
N PHE A 672 19.14 11.66 0.27
CA PHE A 672 20.44 11.56 0.94
C PHE A 672 20.29 11.37 2.45
N ASN A 673 19.45 12.18 3.09
CA ASN A 673 19.24 12.10 4.54
C ASN A 673 18.69 10.74 4.95
N VAL A 674 17.71 10.22 4.21
CA VAL A 674 17.15 8.88 4.44
C VAL A 674 18.24 7.84 4.30
N LEU A 675 18.91 7.81 3.13
CA LEU A 675 19.95 6.82 2.82
C LEU A 675 21.15 6.87 3.77
N ASN A 676 21.55 8.04 4.25
CA ASN A 676 22.65 8.18 5.20
C ASN A 676 22.27 7.69 6.61
N GLN A 677 20.99 7.85 7.00
CA GLN A 677 20.49 7.45 8.33
C GLN A 677 20.45 5.95 8.53
N GLU A 678 19.99 5.13 7.57
CA GLU A 678 19.99 3.68 7.79
C GLU A 678 21.33 3.01 7.39
N GLY A 679 22.37 3.84 7.34
CA GLY A 679 23.77 3.43 7.37
C GLY A 679 24.39 3.05 6.03
N ARG A 680 23.71 3.31 4.90
CA ARG A 680 24.24 3.04 3.55
C ARG A 680 25.39 3.99 3.22
N ASP A 681 26.33 3.49 2.42
CA ASP A 681 27.46 4.28 1.93
C ASP A 681 26.98 5.17 0.76
N VAL A 682 26.54 6.39 1.09
CA VAL A 682 25.96 7.36 0.14
C VAL A 682 26.55 8.77 0.30
N CYS A 683 26.48 9.58 -0.75
CA CYS A 683 26.87 11.00 -0.77
C CYS A 683 25.86 11.85 -1.56
N CYS A 684 25.70 13.15 -1.23
CA CYS A 684 25.01 14.12 -2.10
C CYS A 684 25.97 15.19 -2.62
N ALA A 685 25.86 15.53 -3.91
CA ALA A 685 26.30 16.80 -4.45
C ALA A 685 25.07 17.62 -4.89
N CYS A 686 24.82 18.75 -4.25
CA CYS A 686 23.52 19.42 -4.28
C CYS A 686 23.70 20.92 -4.62
N ILE A 687 23.13 21.39 -5.75
CA ILE A 687 23.20 22.80 -6.18
C ILE A 687 22.15 23.67 -5.47
N SER A 688 22.49 24.89 -5.04
CA SER A 688 21.52 25.85 -4.48
C SER A 688 20.44 26.28 -5.49
N LEU A 689 19.22 26.61 -5.03
CA LEU A 689 18.08 26.88 -5.92
C LEU A 689 18.25 28.16 -6.75
N GLU A 690 18.99 29.12 -6.22
CA GLU A 690 19.53 30.27 -6.92
C GLU A 690 21.06 30.19 -6.87
N PRO A 691 21.76 30.58 -7.96
CA PRO A 691 23.20 30.54 -8.02
C PRO A 691 23.81 31.48 -6.99
N VAL A 692 24.81 30.96 -6.26
CA VAL A 692 25.64 31.72 -5.34
C VAL A 692 27.07 31.51 -5.79
N ASN A 693 27.77 32.60 -6.07
CA ASN A 693 29.21 32.52 -6.32
C ASN A 693 29.92 32.49 -4.97
N VAL A 694 30.62 31.41 -4.67
CA VAL A 694 31.31 31.23 -3.37
C VAL A 694 32.36 32.32 -3.16
N LYS A 695 32.90 32.91 -4.24
CA LYS A 695 33.84 34.04 -4.21
C LYS A 695 33.23 35.36 -3.70
N ASP A 696 31.91 35.45 -3.59
CA ASP A 696 31.20 36.61 -3.05
C ASP A 696 30.93 36.51 -1.53
N LEU A 697 31.24 35.36 -0.91
CA LEU A 697 31.06 35.10 0.53
C LEU A 697 32.29 35.47 1.39
N VAL A 698 33.22 36.25 0.85
CA VAL A 698 34.46 36.68 1.52
C VAL A 698 34.15 37.79 2.55
N PRO A 699 34.78 37.83 3.74
CA PRO A 699 34.44 38.74 4.84
C PRO A 699 34.35 40.23 4.47
N GLU A 700 35.13 40.67 3.49
CA GLU A 700 35.18 42.07 3.04
C GLU A 700 33.94 42.53 2.25
N LYS A 701 33.12 41.62 1.71
CA LYS A 701 32.02 41.96 0.79
C LYS A 701 30.60 41.67 1.31
N SER A 702 30.44 41.01 2.45
CA SER A 702 29.11 40.70 3.03
C SER A 702 29.10 40.77 4.57
N PRO A 703 29.09 41.99 5.15
CA PRO A 703 29.07 42.17 6.61
C PRO A 703 27.79 41.63 7.29
N VAL A 704 26.69 41.48 6.55
CA VAL A 704 25.39 41.02 7.07
C VAL A 704 25.39 39.52 7.38
N VAL A 705 26.12 38.70 6.60
CA VAL A 705 26.20 37.25 6.80
C VAL A 705 26.98 36.90 8.08
N PHE A 706 27.96 37.74 8.44
CA PHE A 706 28.78 37.51 9.63
C PHE A 706 28.13 37.99 10.94
N LEU A 707 27.23 38.98 10.88
CA LEU A 707 26.43 39.40 12.04
C LEU A 707 25.50 38.27 12.54
N GLU A 708 25.00 37.39 11.66
CA GLU A 708 24.24 36.21 12.07
C GLU A 708 25.15 35.12 12.69
N ILE A 709 26.36 34.89 12.14
CA ILE A 709 27.30 33.89 12.67
C ILE A 709 27.82 34.29 14.06
N ARG A 710 28.15 35.57 14.27
CA ARG A 710 28.62 36.09 15.57
C ARG A 710 27.53 36.04 16.64
N ASN A 711 26.28 36.37 16.29
CA ASN A 711 25.14 36.29 17.21
C ASN A 711 24.76 34.86 17.63
N VAL A 712 25.17 33.85 16.85
CA VAL A 712 24.99 32.43 17.19
C VAL A 712 26.14 31.93 18.08
N LEU A 713 27.37 32.40 17.88
CA LEU A 713 28.53 32.04 18.73
C LEU A 713 28.49 32.71 20.11
N ASP A 714 27.95 33.93 20.22
CA ASP A 714 27.85 34.67 21.50
C ASP A 714 26.72 34.18 22.41
N ARG A 715 25.87 33.25 21.96
CA ARG A 715 24.83 32.59 22.79
C ARG A 715 25.32 31.26 23.37
N ARG A 716 26.44 31.28 24.09
CA ARG A 716 26.74 30.21 25.08
C ARG A 716 26.25 30.66 26.46
N PRO A 717 25.40 29.88 27.16
CA PRO A 717 25.10 30.18 28.55
C PRO A 717 26.33 29.81 29.39
N GLY A 718 27.05 30.83 29.92
CA GLY A 718 28.06 30.62 30.97
C GLY A 718 29.46 31.23 30.80
N GLY A 719 29.70 32.12 29.83
CA GLY A 719 30.98 32.84 29.72
C GLY A 719 30.86 34.31 30.11
N SER A 720 31.55 34.74 31.17
CA SER A 720 31.71 36.16 31.52
C SER A 720 32.46 36.92 30.41
N PRO A 721 32.17 38.22 30.18
CA PRO A 721 32.80 38.99 29.11
C PRO A 721 34.20 39.44 29.54
N LEU A 722 35.22 39.15 28.73
CA LEU A 722 36.51 39.82 28.84
C LEU A 722 37.11 40.04 27.44
N GLY A 723 37.39 41.32 27.16
CA GLY A 723 38.51 41.80 26.33
C GLY A 723 38.33 41.73 24.83
#